data_AF-A0A093ZEF0-F1
#
_entry.id   AF-A0A093ZEF0-F1
#
_cell.length_a   1.000
_cell.length_b   1.000
_cell.length_c   1.000
_cell.angle_alpha   90.00
_cell.angle_beta   90.00
_cell.angle_gamma   90.00
#
_symmetry.space_group_name_H-M   'P 1'
#
loop_
_entity.id
_entity.type
_entity.pdbx_description
1 polymer ?
#
loop_
_entity_poly.entity_id
_entity_poly.type
_entity_poly.pdbx_seq_one_letter_code
_entity_poly.pdbx_strand_id
1 'polypeptide(L)'
;MLDENLPAFFMKPNPDDPLRSTIYLGQGGQELSPEYTLRRPDPKQTPAARNCYAVALYDSHNPDVLYAEVLVQPEWTQPTLSQAEIRANNGLTPPPVPIVPNSFTIQLYNPDQQVAVKQIAGSWNSSAYWEFEMPQQTFRLPSASSLDREQSDPAASIVTPKVTFKWKKDGKLSRDITCFMAGKSTNGKKSKEPDITIAMFRKGKEMTMYEPNMHRVDVEDTKGLEVVILLGATVIRDIFFEASKEMFNISTVSAPAVGPIRKSSGPGPVMSGARQPAAAAPPALGAYSLPPPISNAQAPPRAQAPPSNNPPMSPLDQWQIDQETARLRAQVESEERERDRRSRDEQKERDRRDREEQKRIKKMLEAEEKEQARRDAEIARETERLRREYGVAPPRGEVGARPTVHFAPPLPARPVSYVQGPAMPPRPQGYGSPATSSQQNRQNLYNQAQPLPQHFSAPHSRPTPVQRPVSANSAQTGPFSSQTLNNWWSGPNAPAPPKSKRSTSGTSHPQSHGSSSAGSGSAPDKSKTAGAPTVGDQQKRQIPEPASTLSAAMFWGRGLLAGGYSRVSNGLTVRHNSPFTRWHINFFGALSLLFLIAIVYCHQTFYRDPGSFFFDPIEGYRPYYSVVRQSQVNEFLISEATSPSPPRNTLGTDAPNKPTLCIGMSSVKRPEDQYVQLAVGSLVRDLTPEERNSIHVAVLFAHTNPSDHPLFNAPWLSGLLDAPLSYNISESELAHLKELEKERKFNEKLMFDFLYLIDHCRQTGAQWIAMIEDDVLAQDGWYHNTLRALEQVKEKHDESKTWVYLRLFYTEKFLGWNTEEWPTHLAWSIFFVTVPALLALLIRNRAPSARKNLTNPFIAVICLAFVPACIILYFLAGRVSMQPLPPGVSLMNNYGCCAQGLVFSQDIMPRLVARLESVPPGPADVAVETWAIEEDFERWALTPSVIQHIGRKTMKQVFGEPDKPSERYSIGAARGLWNFGFEMHDSEVLKFEHMKVTGQLG
;
A
#
# COMPACT_ATOMS: atom_id res chain seq x y z
N MET A 1 -18.44 13.06 -12.87
CA MET A 1 -17.51 12.86 -14.00
C MET A 1 -16.28 13.68 -13.69
N LEU A 2 -15.09 13.17 -14.00
CA LEU A 2 -13.92 14.05 -14.16
C LEU A 2 -14.25 15.03 -15.30
N ASP A 3 -13.69 16.23 -15.26
CA ASP A 3 -13.92 17.30 -16.25
C ASP A 3 -13.94 16.73 -17.68
N GLU A 4 -15.08 16.86 -18.38
CA GLU A 4 -15.30 16.32 -19.74
C GLU A 4 -14.31 16.91 -20.77
N ASN A 5 -13.61 17.98 -20.39
CA ASN A 5 -12.60 18.64 -21.22
C ASN A 5 -11.23 17.94 -21.22
N LEU A 6 -10.98 16.98 -20.32
CA LEU A 6 -9.70 16.26 -20.26
C LEU A 6 -9.64 15.06 -21.22
N PRO A 7 -8.46 14.73 -21.81
CA PRO A 7 -8.30 13.52 -22.61
C PRO A 7 -8.58 12.26 -21.78
N ALA A 8 -9.57 11.47 -22.21
CA ALA A 8 -9.99 10.25 -21.54
C ALA A 8 -10.02 9.06 -22.50
N PHE A 9 -9.36 7.98 -22.12
CA PHE A 9 -9.29 6.72 -22.82
C PHE A 9 -10.27 5.70 -22.21
N PHE A 10 -11.14 5.14 -23.04
CA PHE A 10 -12.16 4.18 -22.66
C PHE A 10 -11.89 2.83 -23.30
N MET A 11 -11.62 1.83 -22.47
CA MET A 11 -11.35 0.47 -22.92
C MET A 11 -12.66 -0.32 -23.10
N LYS A 12 -12.93 -0.75 -24.34
CA LYS A 12 -14.09 -1.59 -24.67
C LYS A 12 -13.63 -2.95 -25.21
N PRO A 13 -14.03 -4.07 -24.58
CA PRO A 13 -13.74 -5.40 -25.12
C PRO A 13 -14.47 -5.62 -26.44
N ASN A 14 -13.82 -6.31 -27.38
CA ASN A 14 -14.46 -6.69 -28.63
C ASN A 14 -15.44 -7.85 -28.35
N PRO A 15 -16.72 -7.74 -28.75
CA PRO A 15 -17.70 -8.80 -28.54
C PRO A 15 -17.40 -10.08 -29.32
N ASP A 16 -16.74 -9.97 -30.47
CA ASP A 16 -16.43 -11.09 -31.36
C ASP A 16 -15.10 -11.78 -31.04
N ASP A 17 -14.15 -11.04 -30.45
CA ASP A 17 -12.83 -11.54 -30.06
C ASP A 17 -12.44 -11.08 -28.64
N PRO A 18 -12.59 -11.93 -27.61
CA PRO A 18 -12.28 -11.56 -26.22
C PRO A 18 -10.78 -11.33 -25.96
N LEU A 19 -9.90 -11.72 -26.89
CA LEU A 19 -8.46 -11.45 -26.80
C LEU A 19 -8.10 -10.03 -27.31
N ARG A 20 -9.07 -9.30 -27.86
CA ARG A 20 -8.90 -7.94 -28.37
C ARG A 20 -9.81 -6.95 -27.64
N SER A 21 -9.27 -5.79 -27.32
CA SER A 21 -10.03 -4.67 -26.76
C SER A 21 -9.60 -3.37 -27.44
N THR A 22 -10.56 -2.57 -27.88
CA THR A 22 -10.29 -1.27 -28.49
C THR A 22 -10.30 -0.21 -27.40
N ILE A 23 -9.30 0.67 -27.43
CA ILE A 23 -9.20 1.82 -26.55
C ILE A 23 -9.59 3.06 -27.36
N TYR A 24 -10.65 3.72 -26.91
CA TYR A 24 -11.18 4.91 -27.55
C TYR A 24 -10.72 6.16 -26.80
N LEU A 25 -10.32 7.21 -27.51
CA LEU A 25 -10.04 8.52 -26.96
C LEU A 25 -11.29 9.41 -27.07
N GLY A 26 -11.59 10.15 -26.01
CA GLY A 26 -12.59 11.22 -26.00
C GLY A 26 -12.08 12.45 -25.27
N GLN A 27 -12.40 13.64 -25.78
CA GLN A 27 -12.04 14.93 -25.18
C GLN A 27 -13.05 16.01 -25.59
N GLY A 28 -13.47 16.87 -24.65
CA GLY A 28 -14.24 18.10 -24.95
C GLY A 28 -15.60 17.85 -25.62
N GLY A 29 -16.28 16.76 -25.26
CA GLY A 29 -17.57 16.38 -25.83
C GLY A 29 -17.53 15.85 -27.27
N GLN A 30 -16.34 15.59 -27.84
CA GLN A 30 -16.20 14.97 -29.15
C GLN A 30 -16.58 13.48 -29.14
N GLU A 31 -16.96 12.95 -30.31
CA GLU A 31 -17.25 11.53 -30.49
C GLU A 31 -16.01 10.66 -30.28
N LEU A 32 -16.19 9.50 -29.64
CA LEU A 32 -15.11 8.59 -29.28
C LEU A 32 -14.38 8.04 -30.52
N SER A 33 -13.09 8.35 -30.67
CA SER A 33 -12.25 7.85 -31.75
C SER A 33 -11.40 6.65 -31.30
N PRO A 34 -11.25 5.58 -32.10
CA PRO A 34 -10.40 4.45 -31.73
C PRO A 34 -8.92 4.83 -31.87
N GLU A 35 -8.14 4.82 -30.79
CA GLU A 35 -6.72 5.22 -30.81
C GLU A 35 -5.79 4.00 -30.72
N TYR A 36 -6.13 3.01 -29.88
CA TYR A 36 -5.31 1.82 -29.70
C TYR A 36 -6.12 0.53 -29.71
N THR A 37 -5.44 -0.58 -29.98
CA THR A 37 -5.96 -1.93 -29.80
C THR A 37 -5.08 -2.71 -28.82
N LEU A 38 -5.64 -3.08 -27.69
CA LEU A 38 -5.03 -4.01 -26.74
C LEU A 38 -5.25 -5.44 -27.23
N ARG A 39 -4.18 -6.24 -27.37
CA ARG A 39 -4.24 -7.64 -27.81
C ARG A 39 -3.56 -8.56 -26.80
N ARG A 40 -4.15 -9.74 -26.62
CA ARG A 40 -3.56 -10.85 -25.89
C ARG A 40 -3.29 -12.00 -26.86
N PRO A 41 -2.15 -12.71 -26.74
CA PRO A 41 -1.85 -13.83 -27.61
C PRO A 41 -2.77 -15.02 -27.31
N ASP A 42 -3.20 -15.73 -28.35
CA ASP A 42 -3.91 -17.00 -28.19
C ASP A 42 -2.90 -18.09 -27.79
N PRO A 43 -3.02 -18.72 -26.60
CA PRO A 43 -2.09 -19.75 -26.14
C PRO A 43 -2.09 -21.03 -26.99
N LYS A 44 -3.09 -21.22 -27.85
CA LYS A 44 -3.12 -22.33 -28.83
C LYS A 44 -2.23 -22.04 -30.04
N GLN A 45 -2.16 -20.79 -30.48
CA GLN A 45 -1.40 -20.36 -31.65
C GLN A 45 0.02 -19.93 -31.29
N THR A 46 0.23 -19.44 -30.07
CA THR A 46 1.53 -18.95 -29.57
C THR A 46 1.99 -19.80 -28.38
N PRO A 47 2.77 -20.89 -28.62
CA PRO A 47 3.26 -21.76 -27.54
C PRO A 47 4.08 -21.03 -26.48
N ALA A 48 4.81 -19.97 -26.87
CA ALA A 48 5.62 -19.14 -25.97
C ALA A 48 4.78 -18.35 -24.95
N ALA A 49 3.48 -18.16 -25.18
CA ALA A 49 2.57 -17.47 -24.27
C ALA A 49 1.94 -18.41 -23.22
N ARG A 50 2.22 -19.73 -23.29
CA ARG A 50 1.73 -20.70 -22.30
C ARG A 50 2.40 -20.46 -20.94
N ASN A 51 1.63 -20.62 -19.87
CA ASN A 51 2.09 -20.42 -18.49
C ASN A 51 2.64 -19.01 -18.21
N CYS A 52 2.34 -18.01 -19.03
CA CYS A 52 2.78 -16.63 -18.89
C CYS A 52 1.60 -15.68 -19.10
N TYR A 53 1.65 -14.50 -18.48
CA TYR A 53 0.78 -13.38 -18.85
C TYR A 53 1.46 -12.58 -19.97
N ALA A 54 0.73 -12.29 -21.04
CA ALA A 54 1.24 -11.49 -22.15
C ALA A 54 0.15 -10.56 -22.68
N VAL A 55 0.52 -9.30 -22.93
CA VAL A 55 -0.37 -8.28 -23.49
C VAL A 55 0.45 -7.27 -24.29
N ALA A 56 -0.13 -6.78 -25.39
CA ALA A 56 0.50 -5.84 -26.28
C ALA A 56 -0.47 -4.74 -26.73
N LEU A 57 0.06 -3.54 -26.96
CA LEU A 57 -0.67 -2.37 -27.41
C LEU A 57 -0.30 -2.05 -28.87
N TYR A 58 -1.29 -2.10 -29.74
CA TYR A 58 -1.16 -1.84 -31.18
C TYR A 58 -1.89 -0.57 -31.56
N ASP A 59 -1.54 -0.02 -32.72
CA ASP A 59 -2.31 1.03 -33.38
C ASP A 59 -3.69 0.51 -33.81
N SER A 60 -4.73 1.32 -33.62
CA SER A 60 -6.11 0.97 -34.00
C SER A 60 -6.34 0.99 -35.51
N HIS A 61 -5.64 1.87 -36.24
CA HIS A 61 -5.81 2.05 -37.68
C HIS A 61 -4.82 1.17 -38.46
N ASN A 62 -3.63 0.95 -37.91
CA ASN A 62 -2.54 0.19 -38.52
C ASN A 62 -2.20 -1.04 -37.66
N PRO A 63 -2.90 -2.18 -37.83
CA PRO A 63 -2.83 -3.32 -36.92
C PRO A 63 -1.46 -4.01 -36.84
N ASP A 64 -0.53 -3.70 -37.75
CA ASP A 64 0.84 -4.19 -37.80
C ASP A 64 1.82 -3.34 -36.98
N VAL A 65 1.41 -2.14 -36.56
CA VAL A 65 2.22 -1.24 -35.72
C VAL A 65 2.04 -1.62 -34.26
N LEU A 66 3.09 -2.18 -33.67
CA LEU A 66 3.20 -2.53 -32.25
C LEU A 66 3.92 -1.40 -31.50
N TYR A 67 3.26 -0.79 -30.53
CA TYR A 67 3.86 0.26 -29.69
C TYR A 67 4.61 -0.32 -28.51
N ALA A 68 4.01 -1.29 -27.82
CA ALA A 68 4.60 -1.89 -26.63
C ALA A 68 4.04 -3.26 -26.30
N GLU A 69 4.82 -4.08 -25.61
CA GLU A 69 4.39 -5.36 -25.07
C GLU A 69 4.89 -5.61 -23.65
N VAL A 70 4.19 -6.49 -22.94
CA VAL A 70 4.53 -6.95 -21.59
C VAL A 70 4.42 -8.46 -21.57
N LEU A 71 5.47 -9.12 -21.09
CA LEU A 71 5.51 -10.54 -20.79
C LEU A 71 5.86 -10.74 -19.31
N VAL A 72 5.00 -11.42 -18.57
CA VAL A 72 5.21 -11.74 -17.15
C VAL A 72 5.18 -13.24 -16.94
N GLN A 73 6.30 -13.78 -16.50
CA GLN A 73 6.42 -15.19 -16.11
C GLN A 73 6.16 -15.32 -14.61
N PRO A 74 5.21 -16.17 -14.17
CA PRO A 74 4.97 -16.39 -12.75
C PRO A 74 6.12 -17.19 -12.15
N GLU A 75 6.46 -16.87 -10.90
CA GLU A 75 7.34 -17.71 -10.09
C GLU A 75 6.56 -18.94 -9.61
N TRP A 76 7.20 -20.11 -9.52
CA TRP A 76 6.53 -21.34 -9.09
C TRP A 76 7.01 -21.77 -7.71
N THR A 77 6.08 -22.08 -6.81
CA THR A 77 6.40 -22.64 -5.50
C THR A 77 5.79 -24.01 -5.31
N GLN A 78 6.56 -24.93 -4.73
CA GLN A 78 6.10 -26.26 -4.39
C GLN A 78 5.62 -26.26 -2.93
N PRO A 79 4.34 -26.57 -2.64
CA PRO A 79 3.88 -26.67 -1.26
C PRO A 79 4.64 -27.77 -0.51
N THR A 80 5.27 -27.43 0.61
CA THR A 80 5.91 -28.43 1.50
C THR A 80 4.85 -29.18 2.30
N LEU A 81 4.62 -30.45 1.95
CA LEU A 81 3.77 -31.36 2.72
C LEU A 81 4.53 -32.05 3.84
N SER A 82 3.82 -32.43 4.91
CA SER A 82 4.39 -33.28 5.95
C SER A 82 4.63 -34.71 5.44
N GLN A 83 5.58 -35.42 6.07
CA GLN A 83 5.93 -36.80 5.68
C GLN A 83 4.75 -37.79 5.77
N ALA A 84 3.70 -37.47 6.54
CA ALA A 84 2.48 -38.25 6.66
C ALA A 84 1.50 -37.99 5.48
N GLU A 85 1.41 -36.75 4.99
CA GLU A 85 0.58 -36.37 3.84
C GLU A 85 1.15 -36.91 2.52
N ILE A 86 2.47 -36.97 2.39
CA ILE A 86 3.13 -37.59 1.22
C ILE A 86 2.81 -39.09 1.13
N ARG A 87 2.76 -39.79 2.28
CA ARG A 87 2.36 -41.20 2.35
C ARG A 87 0.87 -41.39 2.04
N ALA A 88 0.02 -40.45 2.47
CA ALA A 88 -1.42 -40.48 2.18
C ALA A 88 -1.74 -40.25 0.69
N ASN A 89 -0.86 -39.54 -0.05
CA ASN A 89 -1.00 -39.28 -1.48
C ASN A 89 -0.27 -40.30 -2.38
N ASN A 90 0.01 -41.52 -1.90
CA ASN A 90 0.74 -42.55 -2.65
C ASN A 90 2.12 -42.08 -3.18
N GLY A 91 2.78 -41.14 -2.49
CA GLY A 91 4.07 -40.58 -2.89
C GLY A 91 3.99 -39.46 -3.94
N LEU A 92 2.79 -39.03 -4.34
CA LEU A 92 2.61 -37.95 -5.31
C LEU A 92 2.69 -36.57 -4.61
N THR A 93 3.64 -35.74 -5.05
CA THR A 93 3.79 -34.36 -4.60
C THR A 93 2.69 -33.48 -5.22
N PRO A 94 2.17 -32.46 -4.52
CA PRO A 94 1.16 -31.57 -5.06
C PRO A 94 1.72 -30.72 -6.22
N PRO A 95 0.86 -30.28 -7.17
CA PRO A 95 1.30 -29.45 -8.28
C PRO A 95 1.88 -28.11 -7.78
N PRO A 96 2.91 -27.58 -8.45
CA PRO A 96 3.46 -26.27 -8.10
C PRO A 96 2.41 -25.18 -8.32
N VAL A 97 2.42 -24.16 -7.46
CA VAL A 97 1.47 -23.04 -7.46
C VAL A 97 2.17 -21.78 -7.99
N PRO A 98 1.56 -21.04 -8.94
CA PRO A 98 2.12 -19.82 -9.47
C PRO A 98 2.01 -18.66 -8.46
N ILE A 99 3.07 -17.86 -8.38
CA ILE A 99 3.19 -16.62 -7.62
C ILE A 99 3.43 -15.48 -8.61
N VAL A 100 2.66 -14.41 -8.43
CA VAL A 100 2.80 -13.19 -9.22
C VAL A 100 4.11 -12.48 -8.84
N PRO A 101 4.99 -12.15 -9.80
CA PRO A 101 6.20 -11.38 -9.51
C PRO A 101 5.88 -9.97 -9.00
N ASN A 102 6.76 -9.43 -8.16
CA ASN A 102 6.60 -8.07 -7.60
C ASN A 102 6.97 -6.97 -8.60
N SER A 103 7.35 -7.30 -9.83
CA SER A 103 7.70 -6.34 -10.89
C SER A 103 7.45 -6.94 -12.27
N PHE A 104 7.19 -6.09 -13.26
CA PHE A 104 7.11 -6.45 -14.67
C PHE A 104 7.81 -5.41 -15.53
N THR A 105 8.14 -5.76 -16.78
CA THR A 105 8.82 -4.87 -17.72
C THR A 105 7.91 -4.60 -18.91
N ILE A 106 7.78 -3.32 -19.27
CA ILE A 106 7.16 -2.87 -20.52
C ILE A 106 8.27 -2.67 -21.53
N GLN A 107 8.19 -3.36 -22.67
CA GLN A 107 9.06 -3.16 -23.82
C GLN A 107 8.38 -2.20 -24.79
N LEU A 108 8.96 -1.01 -24.98
CA LEU A 108 8.57 -0.04 -26.00
C LEU A 108 9.34 -0.32 -27.30
N TYR A 109 8.75 0.05 -28.43
CA TYR A 109 9.37 -0.04 -29.75
C TYR A 109 9.44 1.33 -30.42
N ASN A 110 10.53 1.57 -31.15
CA ASN A 110 10.77 2.81 -31.91
C ASN A 110 10.71 4.11 -31.05
N PRO A 111 11.67 4.33 -30.14
CA PRO A 111 12.90 3.55 -29.94
C PRO A 111 12.71 2.36 -28.97
N ASP A 112 13.59 1.38 -29.08
CA ASP A 112 13.54 0.20 -28.21
C ASP A 112 13.95 0.58 -26.78
N GLN A 113 13.01 0.52 -25.84
CA GLN A 113 13.24 0.89 -24.46
C GLN A 113 12.52 -0.06 -23.49
N GLN A 114 13.21 -0.46 -22.42
CA GLN A 114 12.63 -1.28 -21.35
C GLN A 114 12.31 -0.43 -20.12
N VAL A 115 11.05 -0.44 -19.71
CA VAL A 115 10.56 0.29 -18.53
C VAL A 115 10.12 -0.72 -17.48
N ALA A 116 10.90 -0.83 -16.42
CA ALA A 116 10.59 -1.71 -15.30
C ALA A 116 9.59 -1.04 -14.35
N VAL A 117 8.45 -1.70 -14.12
CA VAL A 117 7.43 -1.30 -13.15
C VAL A 117 7.56 -2.19 -11.92
N LYS A 118 7.88 -1.61 -10.77
CA LYS A 118 8.13 -2.34 -9.52
C LYS A 118 7.07 -2.02 -8.47
N GLN A 119 6.45 -3.06 -7.90
CA GLN A 119 5.60 -2.94 -6.74
C GLN A 119 6.44 -2.73 -5.47
N ILE A 120 6.11 -1.69 -4.72
CA ILE A 120 6.66 -1.42 -3.40
C ILE A 120 5.55 -1.70 -2.38
N ALA A 121 5.79 -2.69 -1.52
CA ALA A 121 4.84 -3.10 -0.50
C ALA A 121 4.53 -1.94 0.46
N GLY A 122 3.26 -1.84 0.85
CA GLY A 122 2.82 -0.82 1.81
C GLY A 122 3.46 -1.04 3.19
N SER A 123 3.71 0.05 3.90
CA SER A 123 4.10 0.04 5.31
C SER A 123 2.90 0.34 6.20
N TRP A 124 3.08 0.35 7.52
CA TRP A 124 2.00 0.67 8.45
C TRP A 124 1.34 2.05 8.18
N ASN A 125 2.06 2.98 7.55
CA ASN A 125 1.61 4.33 7.19
C ASN A 125 1.43 4.58 5.68
N SER A 126 1.64 3.59 4.81
CA SER A 126 1.57 3.78 3.36
C SER A 126 0.90 2.61 2.64
N SER A 127 0.05 2.90 1.66
CA SER A 127 -0.46 1.87 0.75
C SER A 127 0.67 1.37 -0.16
N ALA A 128 0.51 0.15 -0.68
CA ALA A 128 1.38 -0.33 -1.75
C ALA A 128 1.23 0.58 -2.98
N TYR A 129 2.35 0.80 -3.67
CA TYR A 129 2.41 1.61 -4.88
C TYR A 129 3.32 0.94 -5.91
N TRP A 130 3.17 1.29 -7.18
CA TRP A 130 4.02 0.81 -8.26
C TRP A 130 4.84 1.96 -8.80
N GLU A 131 6.14 1.79 -8.95
CA GLU A 131 7.06 2.82 -9.41
C GLU A 131 7.70 2.42 -10.74
N PHE A 132 7.84 3.38 -11.65
CA PHE A 132 8.59 3.23 -12.90
C PHE A 132 9.37 4.51 -13.22
N GLU A 133 10.38 4.41 -14.07
CA GLU A 133 11.23 5.54 -14.46
C GLU A 133 11.34 5.63 -15.98
N MET A 134 11.27 6.84 -16.53
CA MET A 134 11.50 7.14 -17.95
C MET A 134 12.69 8.11 -18.09
N PRO A 135 13.55 7.96 -19.12
CA PRO A 135 14.62 8.92 -19.37
C PRO A 135 14.04 10.28 -19.78
N GLN A 136 14.70 11.36 -19.36
CA GLN A 136 14.34 12.71 -19.78
C GLN A 136 14.64 12.92 -21.27
N GLN A 137 15.73 12.33 -21.76
CA GLN A 137 16.13 12.32 -23.17
C GLN A 137 16.11 10.89 -23.69
N THR A 138 15.27 10.62 -24.67
CA THR A 138 15.03 9.30 -25.24
C THR A 138 15.66 9.20 -26.63
N PHE A 139 15.60 10.28 -27.43
CA PHE A 139 16.05 10.25 -28.80
C PHE A 139 17.51 10.66 -28.92
N ARG A 140 18.21 10.01 -29.85
CA ARG A 140 19.58 10.41 -30.21
C ARG A 140 19.53 11.70 -31.02
N LEU A 141 20.35 12.68 -30.62
CA LEU A 141 20.58 13.87 -31.44
C LEU A 141 21.24 13.45 -32.77
N PRO A 142 20.76 13.93 -33.92
CA PRO A 142 21.40 13.64 -35.20
C PRO A 142 22.82 14.21 -35.23
N SER A 143 23.84 13.35 -35.33
CA SER A 143 25.24 13.76 -35.52
C SER A 143 25.79 13.23 -36.85
N ALA A 144 26.56 14.09 -37.54
CA ALA A 144 27.29 13.74 -38.76
C ALA A 144 28.60 12.97 -38.48
N SER A 145 29.01 12.89 -37.21
CA SER A 145 30.20 12.14 -36.76
C SER A 145 29.89 10.65 -36.64
N SER A 146 30.72 9.80 -37.25
CA SER A 146 30.65 8.34 -37.07
C SER A 146 30.94 7.92 -35.63
N LEU A 147 31.75 8.70 -34.91
CA LEU A 147 32.15 8.41 -33.53
C LEU A 147 31.01 8.70 -32.54
N ASP A 148 30.19 9.72 -32.82
CA ASP A 148 28.99 10.03 -32.02
C ASP A 148 27.88 9.01 -32.24
N ARG A 149 27.87 8.33 -33.41
CA ARG A 149 26.96 7.21 -33.70
C ARG A 149 27.29 5.95 -32.91
N GLU A 150 28.55 5.76 -32.51
CA GLU A 150 29.00 4.63 -31.69
C GLU A 150 28.74 4.83 -30.18
N GLN A 151 28.30 6.02 -29.75
CA GLN A 151 28.01 6.32 -28.35
C GLN A 151 26.75 5.58 -27.86
N SER A 152 26.69 5.27 -26.57
CA SER A 152 25.57 4.56 -25.94
C SER A 152 24.25 5.34 -26.08
N ASP A 153 23.14 4.63 -26.21
CA ASP A 153 21.81 5.25 -26.36
C ASP A 153 21.47 6.13 -25.14
N PRO A 154 21.02 7.39 -25.32
CA PRO A 154 20.56 8.24 -24.21
C PRO A 154 19.56 7.52 -23.30
N ALA A 155 18.64 6.72 -23.85
CA ALA A 155 17.65 5.98 -23.07
C ALA A 155 18.26 4.85 -22.21
N ALA A 156 19.39 4.28 -22.65
CA ALA A 156 20.09 3.19 -21.96
C ALA A 156 21.24 3.67 -21.04
N SER A 157 21.62 4.94 -21.14
CA SER A 157 22.72 5.52 -20.34
C SER A 157 22.30 5.75 -18.88
N ILE A 158 23.17 5.34 -17.95
CA ILE A 158 23.01 5.58 -16.51
C ILE A 158 23.12 7.07 -16.14
N VAL A 159 23.80 7.85 -16.98
CA VAL A 159 24.07 9.28 -16.74
C VAL A 159 22.85 10.14 -17.08
N THR A 160 21.99 9.67 -17.99
CA THR A 160 20.77 10.38 -18.39
C THR A 160 19.82 10.50 -17.20
N PRO A 161 19.40 11.72 -16.82
CA PRO A 161 18.37 11.92 -15.79
C PRO A 161 17.09 11.17 -16.15
N LYS A 162 16.48 10.50 -15.17
CA LYS A 162 15.21 9.81 -15.34
C LYS A 162 14.11 10.46 -14.51
N VAL A 163 12.92 10.64 -15.08
CA VAL A 163 11.73 11.08 -14.35
C VAL A 163 11.07 9.86 -13.71
N THR A 164 10.78 9.95 -12.42
CA THR A 164 10.15 8.87 -11.65
C THR A 164 8.64 9.06 -11.61
N PHE A 165 7.89 7.98 -11.82
CA PHE A 165 6.44 7.95 -11.77
C PHE A 165 5.95 6.88 -10.79
N LYS A 166 4.81 7.13 -10.15
CA LYS A 166 4.22 6.26 -9.13
C LYS A 166 2.72 6.10 -9.32
N TRP A 167 2.27 4.87 -9.49
CA TRP A 167 0.86 4.49 -9.36
C TRP A 167 0.54 4.24 -7.90
N LYS A 168 -0.40 5.01 -7.34
CA LYS A 168 -0.92 4.79 -5.98
C LYS A 168 -2.39 4.41 -6.02
N LYS A 169 -2.79 3.55 -5.08
CA LYS A 169 -4.17 3.11 -4.94
C LYS A 169 -5.03 4.18 -4.26
N ASP A 170 -6.19 4.48 -4.85
CA ASP A 170 -7.15 5.46 -4.34
C ASP A 170 -8.05 4.83 -3.26
N GLY A 171 -7.45 4.51 -2.11
CA GLY A 171 -8.13 3.90 -0.96
C GLY A 171 -8.02 2.37 -0.89
N LYS A 172 -8.28 1.80 0.29
CA LYS A 172 -8.03 0.36 0.55
C LYS A 172 -8.95 -0.58 -0.23
N LEU A 173 -10.21 -0.17 -0.47
CA LEU A 173 -11.25 -0.99 -1.12
C LEU A 173 -11.49 -0.62 -2.60
N SER A 174 -10.95 0.49 -3.09
CA SER A 174 -11.09 0.88 -4.49
C SER A 174 -10.25 0.01 -5.42
N ARG A 175 -10.61 -0.08 -6.70
CA ARG A 175 -9.73 -0.59 -7.77
C ARG A 175 -9.09 0.54 -8.58
N ASP A 176 -9.38 1.78 -8.20
CA ASP A 176 -8.86 2.96 -8.86
C ASP A 176 -7.41 3.21 -8.43
N ILE A 177 -6.59 3.64 -9.39
CA ILE A 177 -5.20 4.03 -9.18
C ILE A 177 -4.95 5.38 -9.84
N THR A 178 -4.13 6.21 -9.20
CA THR A 178 -3.70 7.51 -9.71
C THR A 178 -2.19 7.49 -9.94
N CYS A 179 -1.74 7.95 -11.10
CA CYS A 179 -0.33 8.10 -11.45
C CYS A 179 0.16 9.50 -11.07
N PHE A 180 1.30 9.53 -10.38
CA PHE A 180 1.98 10.73 -9.97
C PHE A 180 3.39 10.77 -10.55
N MET A 181 3.85 11.94 -11.01
CA MET A 181 5.27 12.23 -11.19
C MET A 181 5.89 12.57 -9.83
N ALA A 182 6.97 11.89 -9.46
CA ALA A 182 7.54 11.88 -8.11
C ALA A 182 8.98 12.44 -8.03
N GLY A 183 9.37 13.27 -9.00
CA GLY A 183 10.69 13.89 -9.12
C GLY A 183 11.61 13.20 -10.14
N LYS A 184 12.89 13.58 -10.11
CA LYS A 184 13.94 13.12 -11.03
C LYS A 184 14.98 12.25 -10.31
N SER A 185 15.58 11.30 -11.02
CA SER A 185 16.61 10.40 -10.54
C SER A 185 17.86 10.58 -11.41
N THR A 186 19.00 10.92 -10.81
CA THR A 186 20.31 11.00 -11.48
C THR A 186 21.33 10.15 -10.73
N ASN A 187 21.99 9.22 -11.42
CA ASN A 187 22.92 8.27 -10.79
C ASN A 187 22.33 7.54 -9.56
N GLY A 188 21.03 7.23 -9.57
CA GLY A 188 20.33 6.57 -8.48
C GLY A 188 19.97 7.45 -7.27
N LYS A 189 20.29 8.76 -7.30
CA LYS A 189 19.83 9.73 -6.29
C LYS A 189 18.52 10.37 -6.76
N LYS A 190 17.46 10.19 -5.99
CA LYS A 190 16.11 10.74 -6.25
C LYS A 190 15.98 12.15 -5.68
N SER A 191 15.48 13.10 -6.48
CA SER A 191 15.09 14.43 -6.04
C SER A 191 13.84 14.35 -5.16
N LYS A 192 13.72 15.27 -4.21
CA LYS A 192 12.58 15.33 -3.29
C LYS A 192 11.61 16.39 -3.77
N GLU A 193 10.93 16.09 -4.88
CA GLU A 193 9.84 16.91 -5.41
C GLU A 193 8.49 16.38 -4.91
N PRO A 194 7.48 17.24 -4.75
CA PRO A 194 6.13 16.79 -4.40
C PRO A 194 5.55 15.94 -5.53
N ASP A 195 4.77 14.93 -5.17
CA ASP A 195 4.09 14.07 -6.14
C ASP A 195 3.02 14.88 -6.91
N ILE A 196 3.09 14.90 -8.24
CA ILE A 196 2.20 15.66 -9.12
C ILE A 196 1.34 14.70 -9.93
N THR A 197 0.01 14.82 -9.87
CA THR A 197 -0.90 13.94 -10.60
C THR A 197 -0.79 14.14 -12.11
N ILE A 198 -0.66 13.06 -12.87
CA ILE A 198 -0.58 13.10 -14.34
C ILE A 198 -1.63 12.20 -15.03
N ALA A 199 -2.12 11.17 -14.35
CA ALA A 199 -3.11 10.25 -14.92
C ALA A 199 -3.98 9.62 -13.83
N MET A 200 -5.23 9.29 -14.15
CA MET A 200 -6.17 8.63 -13.26
C MET A 200 -6.83 7.44 -13.96
N PHE A 201 -6.75 6.26 -13.35
CA PHE A 201 -7.41 5.06 -13.86
C PHE A 201 -8.58 4.67 -12.95
N ARG A 202 -9.80 4.77 -13.49
CA ARG A 202 -11.07 4.62 -12.78
C ARG A 202 -11.84 3.40 -13.27
N LYS A 203 -12.53 2.73 -12.35
CA LYS A 203 -13.44 1.59 -12.62
C LYS A 203 -12.81 0.45 -13.42
N GLY A 204 -11.48 0.38 -13.46
CA GLY A 204 -10.72 -0.60 -14.23
C GLY A 204 -10.85 -0.49 -15.76
N LYS A 205 -11.43 0.57 -16.31
CA LYS A 205 -11.72 0.69 -17.75
C LYS A 205 -11.58 2.10 -18.34
N GLU A 206 -11.45 3.12 -17.50
CA GLU A 206 -11.42 4.53 -17.90
C GLU A 206 -10.09 5.13 -17.43
N MET A 207 -9.32 5.71 -18.34
CA MET A 207 -8.03 6.33 -18.06
C MET A 207 -8.08 7.81 -18.47
N THR A 208 -7.88 8.74 -17.56
CA THR A 208 -7.92 10.19 -17.84
C THR A 208 -6.54 10.79 -17.67
N MET A 209 -6.01 11.46 -18.70
CA MET A 209 -4.76 12.22 -18.62
C MET A 209 -5.03 13.60 -18.03
N TYR A 210 -4.24 13.98 -17.03
CA TYR A 210 -4.37 15.27 -16.37
C TYR A 210 -3.49 16.31 -17.06
N GLU A 211 -3.97 16.78 -18.21
CA GLU A 211 -3.31 17.76 -19.07
C GLU A 211 -2.76 19.00 -18.34
N PRO A 212 -3.46 19.58 -17.33
CA PRO A 212 -2.95 20.76 -16.63
C PRO A 212 -1.57 20.58 -15.99
N ASN A 213 -1.14 19.36 -15.69
CA ASN A 213 0.19 19.09 -15.13
C ASN A 213 1.21 18.58 -16.16
N MET A 214 0.81 18.31 -17.41
CA MET A 214 1.70 17.74 -18.43
C MET A 214 2.84 18.68 -18.82
N HIS A 215 2.66 20.00 -18.71
CA HIS A 215 3.72 20.99 -18.93
C HIS A 215 4.90 20.88 -17.94
N ARG A 216 4.72 20.14 -16.83
CA ARG A 216 5.76 19.91 -15.81
C ARG A 216 6.48 18.58 -16.02
N VAL A 217 6.00 17.74 -16.92
CA VAL A 217 6.55 16.41 -17.21
C VAL A 217 7.67 16.58 -18.23
N ASP A 218 8.90 16.51 -17.72
CA ASP A 218 10.12 16.70 -18.50
C ASP A 218 10.60 15.36 -19.10
N VAL A 219 9.81 14.82 -20.03
CA VAL A 219 10.09 13.60 -20.79
C VAL A 219 9.96 13.91 -22.27
N GLU A 220 11.03 13.68 -23.04
CA GLU A 220 11.07 13.95 -24.48
C GLU A 220 10.08 13.07 -25.27
N ASP A 221 10.00 11.78 -24.95
CA ASP A 221 9.07 10.84 -25.57
C ASP A 221 7.70 10.82 -24.86
N THR A 222 6.86 11.79 -25.22
CA THR A 222 5.51 11.94 -24.66
C THR A 222 4.56 10.82 -25.08
N LYS A 223 4.70 10.28 -26.31
CA LYS A 223 3.88 9.17 -26.80
C LYS A 223 4.27 7.86 -26.10
N GLY A 224 5.56 7.60 -25.92
CA GLY A 224 6.04 6.47 -25.13
C GLY A 224 5.53 6.54 -23.68
N LEU A 225 5.52 7.72 -23.06
CA LEU A 225 4.95 7.89 -21.72
C LEU A 225 3.44 7.55 -21.67
N GLU A 226 2.65 8.02 -22.64
CA GLU A 226 1.22 7.69 -22.76
C GLU A 226 1.01 6.16 -22.87
N VAL A 227 1.78 5.50 -23.72
CA VAL A 227 1.76 4.04 -23.92
C VAL A 227 2.13 3.30 -22.62
N VAL A 228 3.17 3.74 -21.92
CA VAL A 228 3.58 3.17 -20.62
C VAL A 228 2.48 3.34 -19.56
N ILE A 229 1.82 4.48 -19.52
CA ILE A 229 0.72 4.76 -18.58
C ILE A 229 -0.47 3.85 -18.86
N LEU A 230 -0.89 3.75 -20.14
CA LEU A 230 -2.02 2.92 -20.56
C LEU A 230 -1.76 1.42 -20.32
N LEU A 231 -0.62 0.91 -20.80
CA LEU A 231 -0.28 -0.50 -20.68
C LEU A 231 0.06 -0.87 -19.23
N GLY A 232 0.77 -0.01 -18.51
CA GLY A 232 1.12 -0.20 -17.11
C GLY A 232 -0.09 -0.31 -16.20
N ALA A 233 -1.08 0.58 -16.34
CA ALA A 233 -2.31 0.50 -15.54
C ALA A 233 -3.15 -0.75 -15.87
N THR A 234 -3.17 -1.15 -17.14
CA THR A 234 -3.85 -2.37 -17.61
C THR A 234 -3.24 -3.61 -16.96
N VAL A 235 -1.90 -3.72 -16.97
CA VAL A 235 -1.17 -4.83 -16.34
C VAL A 235 -1.33 -4.81 -14.83
N ILE A 236 -1.28 -3.63 -14.19
CA ILE A 236 -1.50 -3.51 -12.73
C ILE A 236 -2.89 -4.04 -12.35
N ARG A 237 -3.94 -3.66 -13.09
CA ARG A 237 -5.29 -4.19 -12.91
C ARG A 237 -5.32 -5.71 -13.07
N ASP A 238 -4.81 -6.20 -14.18
CA ASP A 238 -4.91 -7.60 -14.56
C ASP A 238 -4.14 -8.52 -13.62
N ILE A 239 -2.94 -8.11 -13.17
CA ILE A 239 -2.04 -8.95 -12.40
C ILE A 239 -2.17 -8.73 -10.89
N PHE A 240 -2.44 -7.50 -10.42
CA PHE A 240 -2.43 -7.19 -8.99
C PHE A 240 -3.83 -7.00 -8.39
N PHE A 241 -4.86 -6.73 -9.20
CA PHE A 241 -6.25 -6.63 -8.72
C PHE A 241 -7.11 -7.81 -9.17
N GLU A 242 -6.84 -8.38 -10.34
CA GLU A 242 -7.67 -9.41 -10.99
C GLU A 242 -6.85 -10.59 -11.51
N ALA A 243 -5.73 -10.93 -10.86
CA ALA A 243 -4.92 -12.09 -11.25
C ALA A 243 -5.84 -13.31 -11.45
N SER A 244 -5.53 -14.21 -12.38
CA SER A 244 -6.29 -15.44 -12.50
C SER A 244 -5.44 -16.48 -13.20
N LYS A 245 -5.78 -17.77 -13.05
CA LYS A 245 -5.10 -18.82 -13.81
C LYS A 245 -5.28 -18.63 -15.32
N GLU A 246 -6.41 -18.05 -15.73
CA GLU A 246 -6.73 -17.73 -17.12
C GLU A 246 -5.86 -16.58 -17.65
N MET A 247 -5.59 -15.55 -16.85
CA MET A 247 -4.71 -14.43 -17.22
C MET A 247 -3.27 -14.89 -17.53
N PHE A 248 -2.77 -15.91 -16.82
CA PHE A 248 -1.44 -16.47 -17.03
C PHE A 248 -1.42 -17.66 -18.00
N ASN A 249 -2.51 -17.91 -18.74
CA ASN A 249 -2.63 -19.03 -19.68
C ASN A 249 -2.24 -20.38 -19.07
N ILE A 250 -2.60 -20.60 -17.79
CA ILE A 250 -2.27 -21.84 -17.06
C ILE A 250 -3.38 -22.86 -17.29
N SER A 251 -3.08 -23.89 -18.07
CA SER A 251 -3.99 -25.00 -18.33
C SER A 251 -4.34 -25.76 -17.05
N THR A 252 -5.63 -25.94 -16.76
CA THR A 252 -6.06 -26.84 -15.68
C THR A 252 -6.01 -28.29 -16.17
N VAL A 253 -5.08 -29.08 -15.63
CA VAL A 253 -5.09 -30.54 -15.86
C VAL A 253 -6.23 -31.13 -15.03
N SER A 254 -7.30 -31.56 -15.70
CA SER A 254 -8.35 -32.35 -15.07
C SER A 254 -7.77 -33.73 -14.73
N ALA A 255 -7.55 -34.03 -13.45
CA ALA A 255 -7.31 -35.39 -13.00
C ALA A 255 -8.57 -36.25 -13.31
N PRO A 256 -8.45 -37.49 -13.81
CA PRO A 256 -9.60 -38.37 -13.97
C PRO A 256 -10.25 -38.61 -12.61
N ALA A 257 -11.56 -38.42 -12.56
CA ALA A 257 -12.34 -38.34 -11.33
C ALA A 257 -12.27 -39.61 -10.48
N VAL A 258 -11.91 -39.43 -9.19
CA VAL A 258 -12.34 -40.29 -8.09
C VAL A 258 -13.08 -39.39 -7.09
N GLY A 259 -14.27 -39.83 -6.67
CA GLY A 259 -15.30 -39.07 -5.95
C GLY A 259 -14.94 -38.57 -4.54
N PRO A 260 -15.86 -37.82 -3.88
CA PRO A 260 -15.51 -36.58 -3.19
C PRO A 260 -15.46 -36.67 -1.66
N ILE A 261 -14.45 -36.06 -1.02
CA ILE A 261 -14.51 -35.59 0.37
C ILE A 261 -13.75 -34.26 0.52
N ARG A 262 -14.43 -33.27 1.14
CA ARG A 262 -14.01 -31.87 1.38
C ARG A 262 -13.16 -31.71 2.65
N LYS A 263 -12.23 -30.74 2.66
CA LYS A 263 -11.74 -30.03 3.88
C LYS A 263 -11.43 -28.55 3.60
N SER A 264 -11.67 -27.72 4.62
CA SER A 264 -11.25 -26.32 4.86
C SER A 264 -9.71 -26.22 5.05
N SER A 265 -8.98 -25.09 5.06
CA SER A 265 -9.17 -23.64 5.31
C SER A 265 -7.88 -22.86 4.89
N GLY A 266 -7.94 -21.52 4.70
CA GLY A 266 -6.87 -20.62 4.15
C GLY A 266 -5.69 -20.25 5.09
N PRO A 267 -5.02 -19.05 5.01
CA PRO A 267 -5.13 -17.94 4.05
C PRO A 267 -3.78 -17.54 3.36
N GLY A 268 -3.90 -17.06 2.13
CA GLY A 268 -2.89 -16.38 1.29
C GLY A 268 -3.62 -15.92 0.01
N PRO A 269 -3.17 -14.91 -0.75
CA PRO A 269 -3.90 -14.47 -1.94
C PRO A 269 -3.76 -15.54 -3.04
N VAL A 270 -4.69 -16.48 -3.05
CA VAL A 270 -4.77 -17.61 -3.98
C VAL A 270 -6.06 -17.47 -4.78
N MET A 271 -5.94 -17.56 -6.10
CA MET A 271 -7.02 -17.25 -7.05
C MET A 271 -8.24 -18.19 -6.95
N SER A 272 -9.45 -17.62 -6.83
CA SER A 272 -10.75 -18.31 -6.67
C SER A 272 -11.51 -18.49 -8.01
N GLY A 273 -12.14 -19.66 -8.24
CA GLY A 273 -12.84 -20.03 -9.50
C GLY A 273 -14.36 -20.27 -9.38
N ALA A 274 -15.10 -20.07 -10.49
CA ALA A 274 -16.56 -20.19 -10.66
C ALA A 274 -16.98 -21.15 -11.82
N ARG A 275 -18.30 -21.37 -12.04
CA ARG A 275 -18.97 -22.59 -12.59
C ARG A 275 -19.76 -22.43 -13.93
N GLN A 276 -19.78 -23.50 -14.76
CA GLN A 276 -20.79 -24.03 -15.77
C GLN A 276 -20.99 -23.33 -17.15
N PRO A 277 -21.59 -23.96 -18.24
CA PRO A 277 -22.18 -25.32 -18.48
C PRO A 277 -21.69 -26.07 -19.78
N ALA A 278 -22.43 -27.10 -20.23
CA ALA A 278 -22.06 -28.28 -21.05
C ALA A 278 -22.33 -28.25 -22.59
N ALA A 279 -21.66 -29.13 -23.40
CA ALA A 279 -22.25 -29.93 -24.52
C ALA A 279 -21.24 -30.83 -25.30
N ALA A 280 -21.74 -32.04 -25.65
CA ALA A 280 -21.55 -32.92 -26.85
C ALA A 280 -20.22 -33.65 -27.21
N ALA A 281 -20.37 -34.93 -27.60
CA ALA A 281 -19.39 -35.90 -28.18
C ALA A 281 -19.79 -36.23 -29.66
N PRO A 282 -19.24 -37.24 -30.42
CA PRO A 282 -18.01 -38.09 -30.42
C PRO A 282 -17.33 -38.07 -31.86
N PRO A 283 -16.65 -39.10 -32.48
CA PRO A 283 -16.19 -40.46 -32.11
C PRO A 283 -14.72 -40.85 -32.52
N ALA A 284 -14.44 -42.17 -32.58
CA ALA A 284 -13.22 -42.91 -32.22
C ALA A 284 -12.37 -43.56 -33.37
N LEU A 285 -11.38 -44.40 -32.95
CA LEU A 285 -10.58 -45.46 -33.63
C LEU A 285 -9.11 -45.06 -33.97
N GLY A 286 -8.04 -45.85 -33.81
CA GLY A 286 -7.81 -47.25 -33.41
C GLY A 286 -6.28 -47.56 -33.36
N ALA A 287 -5.91 -48.71 -32.79
CA ALA A 287 -4.56 -49.28 -32.61
C ALA A 287 -3.82 -49.57 -33.96
N TYR A 288 -2.52 -49.86 -34.11
CA TYR A 288 -1.57 -50.81 -33.47
C TYR A 288 -0.12 -50.37 -33.85
N SER A 289 0.98 -50.63 -33.11
CA SER A 289 1.88 -51.81 -33.28
C SER A 289 3.22 -51.57 -32.54
N LEU A 290 3.83 -52.62 -31.96
CA LEU A 290 5.14 -52.63 -31.25
C LEU A 290 6.30 -53.16 -32.13
N PRO A 291 7.57 -52.74 -31.91
CA PRO A 291 8.78 -53.39 -32.44
C PRO A 291 9.59 -54.21 -31.39
N PRO A 292 10.59 -55.03 -31.82
CA PRO A 292 11.32 -56.01 -30.98
C PRO A 292 12.61 -55.47 -30.30
N PRO A 293 13.29 -56.24 -29.40
CA PRO A 293 14.22 -55.72 -28.39
C PRO A 293 15.72 -55.79 -28.76
N ILE A 294 16.50 -54.94 -28.09
CA ILE A 294 17.96 -54.78 -28.16
C ILE A 294 18.65 -55.61 -27.05
N SER A 295 19.78 -56.24 -27.40
CA SER A 295 20.66 -56.98 -26.49
C SER A 295 21.62 -56.07 -25.69
N ASN A 296 21.86 -56.47 -24.44
CA ASN A 296 22.77 -55.91 -23.44
C ASN A 296 24.20 -55.60 -23.92
N ALA A 297 24.79 -54.48 -23.45
CA ALA A 297 26.03 -54.49 -22.64
C ALA A 297 26.51 -53.08 -22.22
N GLN A 298 26.66 -52.94 -20.89
CA GLN A 298 27.74 -52.28 -20.12
C GLN A 298 28.02 -50.77 -20.28
N ALA A 299 27.85 -50.08 -19.16
CA ALA A 299 28.24 -48.70 -18.89
C ALA A 299 29.76 -48.55 -18.62
N PRO A 300 30.39 -47.48 -19.16
CA PRO A 300 31.60 -46.87 -18.61
C PRO A 300 31.30 -45.53 -17.90
N PRO A 301 32.24 -44.99 -17.11
CA PRO A 301 31.95 -44.05 -16.05
C PRO A 301 31.77 -42.60 -16.51
N ARG A 302 31.01 -41.90 -15.67
CA ARG A 302 30.67 -40.47 -15.66
C ARG A 302 31.82 -39.56 -16.15
N ALA A 303 31.68 -39.05 -17.38
CA ALA A 303 32.40 -37.86 -17.85
C ALA A 303 31.36 -36.78 -18.19
N GLN A 304 31.61 -35.56 -17.70
CA GLN A 304 30.74 -34.40 -17.87
C GLN A 304 30.61 -34.04 -19.35
N ALA A 305 29.38 -34.03 -19.86
CA ALA A 305 29.04 -33.51 -21.17
C ALA A 305 28.71 -32.00 -21.09
N PRO A 306 28.95 -31.21 -22.16
CA PRO A 306 28.70 -29.77 -22.18
C PRO A 306 27.19 -29.48 -22.14
N PRO A 307 26.75 -28.29 -21.69
CA PRO A 307 25.33 -27.97 -21.61
C PRO A 307 24.71 -27.91 -23.01
N SER A 308 23.69 -28.75 -23.23
CA SER A 308 22.81 -28.67 -24.40
C SER A 308 21.96 -27.41 -24.31
N ASN A 309 21.98 -26.59 -25.36
CA ASN A 309 21.15 -25.41 -25.58
C ASN A 309 19.67 -25.78 -25.84
N ASN A 310 18.99 -26.35 -24.84
CA ASN A 310 17.53 -26.45 -24.83
C ASN A 310 16.98 -25.42 -23.84
N PRO A 311 15.90 -24.68 -24.17
CA PRO A 311 15.28 -23.76 -23.23
C PRO A 311 14.80 -24.53 -21.98
N PRO A 312 14.96 -23.97 -20.76
CA PRO A 312 14.52 -24.64 -19.55
C PRO A 312 13.00 -24.81 -19.57
N MET A 313 12.52 -26.04 -19.35
CA MET A 313 11.09 -26.34 -19.22
C MET A 313 10.49 -25.67 -17.97
N SER A 314 9.21 -25.28 -18.05
CA SER A 314 8.45 -24.76 -16.91
C SER A 314 8.43 -25.77 -15.75
N PRO A 315 8.54 -25.34 -14.49
CA PRO A 315 8.41 -26.22 -13.32
C PRO A 315 7.10 -27.04 -13.28
N LEU A 316 6.02 -26.50 -13.84
CA LEU A 316 4.75 -27.22 -13.97
C LEU A 316 4.86 -28.38 -14.98
N ASP A 317 5.50 -28.14 -16.12
CA ASP A 317 5.68 -29.14 -17.17
C ASP A 317 6.64 -30.25 -16.70
N GLN A 318 7.70 -29.87 -15.99
CA GLN A 318 8.63 -30.81 -15.37
C GLN A 318 7.93 -31.70 -14.32
N TRP A 319 7.08 -31.12 -13.47
CA TRP A 319 6.30 -31.90 -12.49
C TRP A 319 5.34 -32.88 -13.16
N GLN A 320 4.71 -32.50 -14.28
CA GLN A 320 3.84 -33.40 -15.06
C GLN A 320 4.62 -34.61 -15.61
N ILE A 321 5.80 -34.38 -16.17
CA ILE A 321 6.69 -35.44 -16.67
C ILE A 321 7.11 -36.36 -15.53
N ASP A 322 7.47 -35.81 -14.37
CA ASP A 322 7.88 -36.59 -13.20
C ASP A 322 6.71 -37.45 -12.64
N GLN A 323 5.49 -36.92 -12.63
CA GLN A 323 4.28 -37.64 -12.24
C GLN A 323 3.95 -38.79 -13.20
N GLU A 324 4.01 -38.53 -14.51
CA GLU A 324 3.77 -39.56 -15.52
C GLU A 324 4.85 -40.65 -15.46
N THR A 325 6.11 -40.26 -15.28
CA THR A 325 7.24 -41.18 -15.10
C THR A 325 7.10 -42.01 -13.82
N ALA A 326 6.66 -41.41 -12.71
CA ALA A 326 6.40 -42.13 -11.47
C ALA A 326 5.25 -43.14 -11.62
N ARG A 327 4.19 -42.77 -12.34
CA ARG A 327 3.06 -43.65 -12.65
C ARG A 327 3.49 -44.83 -13.53
N LEU A 328 4.29 -44.58 -14.56
CA LEU A 328 4.84 -45.62 -15.44
C LEU A 328 5.77 -46.58 -14.66
N ARG A 329 6.64 -46.04 -13.81
CA ARG A 329 7.51 -46.86 -12.94
C ARG A 329 6.73 -47.72 -11.96
N ALA A 330 5.68 -47.17 -11.34
CA ALA A 330 4.81 -47.94 -10.45
C ALA A 330 4.05 -49.05 -11.20
N GLN A 331 3.63 -48.79 -12.45
CA GLN A 331 3.00 -49.80 -13.31
C GLN A 331 3.97 -50.92 -13.68
N VAL A 332 5.19 -50.58 -14.10
CA VAL A 332 6.26 -51.55 -14.40
C VAL A 332 6.62 -52.37 -13.16
N GLU A 333 6.78 -51.75 -11.99
CA GLU A 333 7.08 -52.46 -10.74
C GLU A 333 5.93 -53.38 -10.32
N SER A 334 4.67 -52.99 -10.54
CA SER A 334 3.52 -53.84 -10.27
C SER A 334 3.47 -55.06 -11.20
N GLU A 335 3.82 -54.87 -12.48
CA GLU A 335 3.87 -55.94 -13.49
C GLU A 335 5.07 -56.88 -13.24
N GLU A 336 6.21 -56.35 -12.81
CA GLU A 336 7.40 -57.11 -12.41
C GLU A 336 7.11 -57.95 -11.15
N ARG A 337 6.44 -57.38 -10.14
CA ARG A 337 5.98 -58.13 -8.95
C ARG A 337 4.99 -59.24 -9.31
N GLU A 338 4.15 -59.04 -10.32
CA GLU A 338 3.23 -60.06 -10.79
C GLU A 338 3.96 -61.18 -11.56
N ARG A 339 4.95 -60.84 -12.40
CA ARG A 339 5.86 -61.81 -13.01
C ARG A 339 6.64 -62.62 -11.98
N ASP A 340 7.13 -61.98 -10.92
CA ASP A 340 7.84 -62.61 -9.82
C ASP A 340 6.96 -63.51 -8.94
N ARG A 341 5.65 -63.26 -8.88
CA ARG A 341 4.69 -64.20 -8.29
C ARG A 341 4.50 -65.41 -9.20
N ARG A 342 4.28 -65.20 -10.51
CA ARG A 342 4.10 -66.29 -11.47
C ARG A 342 5.33 -67.19 -11.54
N SER A 343 6.55 -66.65 -11.55
CA SER A 343 7.79 -67.43 -11.55
C SER A 343 7.97 -68.27 -10.27
N ARG A 344 7.63 -67.71 -9.09
CA ARG A 344 7.65 -68.46 -7.83
C ARG A 344 6.60 -69.56 -7.78
N ASP A 345 5.42 -69.32 -8.31
CA ASP A 345 4.36 -70.32 -8.35
C ASP A 345 4.69 -71.45 -9.35
N GLU A 346 5.30 -71.13 -10.50
CA GLU A 346 5.85 -72.11 -11.45
C GLU A 346 7.00 -72.94 -10.85
N GLN A 347 7.90 -72.32 -10.08
CA GLN A 347 8.99 -73.02 -9.41
C GLN A 347 8.47 -73.99 -8.34
N LYS A 348 7.45 -73.60 -7.57
CA LYS A 348 6.79 -74.48 -6.59
C LYS A 348 6.11 -75.68 -7.27
N GLU A 349 5.49 -75.48 -8.43
CA GLU A 349 4.89 -76.56 -9.21
C GLU A 349 5.94 -77.51 -9.80
N ARG A 350 7.11 -76.98 -10.18
CA ARG A 350 8.24 -77.80 -10.63
C ARG A 350 8.80 -78.65 -9.47
N ASP A 351 9.06 -78.04 -8.32
CA ASP A 351 9.52 -78.74 -7.12
C ASP A 351 8.52 -79.81 -6.62
N ARG A 352 7.21 -79.58 -6.81
CA ARG A 352 6.17 -80.56 -6.49
C ARG A 352 6.26 -81.79 -7.40
N ARG A 353 6.41 -81.59 -8.72
CA ARG A 353 6.58 -82.67 -9.70
C ARG A 353 7.84 -83.49 -9.42
N ASP A 354 8.96 -82.83 -9.12
CA ASP A 354 10.22 -83.51 -8.83
C ASP A 354 10.13 -84.37 -7.54
N ARG A 355 9.42 -83.90 -6.52
CA ARG A 355 9.15 -84.70 -5.30
C ARG A 355 8.24 -85.90 -5.56
N GLU A 356 7.28 -85.78 -6.48
CA GLU A 356 6.42 -86.89 -6.87
C GLU A 356 7.19 -87.94 -7.68
N GLU A 357 8.09 -87.52 -8.57
CA GLU A 357 9.00 -88.42 -9.29
C GLU A 357 10.00 -89.10 -8.35
N GLN A 358 10.62 -88.37 -7.42
CA GLN A 358 11.51 -88.97 -6.40
C GLN A 358 10.80 -90.01 -5.54
N LYS A 359 9.53 -89.79 -5.18
CA LYS A 359 8.72 -90.78 -4.46
C LYS A 359 8.43 -92.01 -5.31
N ARG A 360 8.20 -91.87 -6.62
CA ARG A 360 8.04 -93.01 -7.54
C ARG A 360 9.33 -93.82 -7.67
N ILE A 361 10.48 -93.16 -7.82
CA ILE A 361 11.79 -93.81 -7.93
C ILE A 361 12.13 -94.54 -6.62
N LYS A 362 11.94 -93.89 -5.47
CA LYS A 362 12.18 -94.51 -4.16
C LYS A 362 11.31 -95.75 -3.93
N LYS A 363 10.04 -95.71 -4.34
CA LYS A 363 9.13 -96.86 -4.23
C LYS A 363 9.54 -98.03 -5.14
N MET A 364 10.13 -97.74 -6.31
CA MET A 364 10.68 -98.76 -7.20
C MET A 364 11.92 -99.43 -6.58
N LEU A 365 12.83 -98.64 -6.01
CA LEU A 365 14.02 -99.12 -5.29
C LEU A 365 13.68 -99.93 -4.03
N GLU A 366 12.72 -99.49 -3.21
CA GLU A 366 12.27 -100.25 -2.05
C GLU A 366 11.58 -101.58 -2.43
N ALA A 367 10.93 -101.64 -3.60
CA ALA A 367 10.36 -102.89 -4.11
C ALA A 367 11.46 -103.87 -4.55
N GLU A 368 12.50 -103.36 -5.22
CA GLU A 368 13.67 -104.14 -5.64
C GLU A 368 14.49 -104.65 -4.44
N GLU A 369 14.73 -103.80 -3.44
CA GLU A 369 15.46 -104.17 -2.21
C GLU A 369 14.69 -105.22 -1.39
N LYS A 370 13.35 -105.10 -1.35
CA LYS A 370 12.50 -106.10 -0.66
C LYS A 370 12.47 -107.44 -1.40
N GLU A 371 12.63 -107.44 -2.73
CA GLU A 371 12.77 -108.65 -3.52
C GLU A 371 14.16 -109.29 -3.30
N GLN A 372 15.22 -108.48 -3.24
CA GLN A 372 16.58 -108.92 -2.88
C GLN A 372 16.63 -109.51 -1.47
N ALA A 373 16.03 -108.84 -0.47
CA ALA A 373 15.97 -109.35 0.89
C ALA A 373 15.21 -110.67 1.01
N ARG A 374 14.19 -110.91 0.15
CA ARG A 374 13.53 -112.22 0.08
C ARG A 374 14.44 -113.29 -0.50
N ARG A 375 15.19 -112.98 -1.56
CA ARG A 375 16.19 -113.92 -2.13
C ARG A 375 17.30 -114.23 -1.14
N ASP A 376 17.81 -113.24 -0.44
CA ASP A 376 18.89 -113.42 0.56
C ASP A 376 18.40 -114.19 1.79
N ALA A 377 17.15 -113.97 2.22
CA ALA A 377 16.55 -114.75 3.29
C ALA A 377 16.30 -116.22 2.88
N GLU A 378 16.03 -116.48 1.60
CA GLU A 378 15.91 -117.84 1.05
C GLU A 378 17.28 -118.53 1.01
N ILE A 379 18.31 -117.83 0.53
CA ILE A 379 19.71 -118.30 0.54
C ILE A 379 20.19 -118.56 1.97
N ALA A 380 19.90 -117.68 2.93
CA ALA A 380 20.31 -117.84 4.32
C ALA A 380 19.65 -119.06 4.98
N ARG A 381 18.37 -119.32 4.71
CA ARG A 381 17.66 -120.52 5.20
C ARG A 381 18.23 -121.79 4.58
N GLU A 382 18.60 -121.76 3.31
CA GLU A 382 19.22 -122.90 2.64
C GLU A 382 20.65 -123.15 3.16
N THR A 383 21.40 -122.08 3.44
CA THR A 383 22.75 -122.13 4.03
C THR A 383 22.71 -122.63 5.47
N GLU A 384 21.68 -122.26 6.25
CA GLU A 384 21.50 -122.72 7.64
C GLU A 384 21.02 -124.18 7.71
N ARG A 385 20.22 -124.64 6.72
CA ARG A 385 19.88 -126.06 6.55
C ARG A 385 21.14 -126.90 6.27
N LEU A 386 21.97 -126.46 5.32
CA LEU A 386 23.24 -127.13 4.98
C LEU A 386 24.22 -127.14 6.17
N ARG A 387 24.23 -126.08 6.99
CA ARG A 387 25.06 -125.96 8.21
C ARG A 387 24.62 -126.87 9.36
N ARG A 388 23.34 -127.28 9.41
CA ARG A 388 22.82 -128.25 10.39
C ARG A 388 23.02 -129.70 9.98
N GLU A 389 23.12 -129.97 8.68
CA GLU A 389 23.28 -131.34 8.14
C GLU A 389 24.75 -131.80 8.13
N TYR A 390 25.71 -130.88 8.15
CA TYR A 390 27.16 -131.18 8.24
C TYR A 390 27.86 -130.25 9.23
N GLY A 391 28.06 -130.70 10.47
CA GLY A 391 28.68 -129.92 11.54
C GLY A 391 30.21 -129.92 11.52
N VAL A 392 30.84 -128.77 11.29
CA VAL A 392 32.26 -128.49 11.65
C VAL A 392 32.42 -127.00 12.04
N ALA A 393 33.13 -126.77 13.16
CA ALA A 393 33.45 -125.47 13.76
C ALA A 393 34.81 -124.91 13.23
N PRO A 394 35.14 -123.63 13.48
CA PRO A 394 35.90 -122.76 12.56
C PRO A 394 37.42 -122.82 12.78
N PRO A 395 38.24 -122.24 11.87
CA PRO A 395 39.60 -121.84 12.25
C PRO A 395 39.95 -120.39 11.94
N ARG A 396 40.64 -119.81 12.93
CA ARG A 396 41.52 -118.63 12.85
C ARG A 396 42.75 -118.95 11.99
N GLY A 397 43.30 -117.90 11.38
CA GLY A 397 44.75 -117.69 11.29
C GLY A 397 45.46 -118.22 10.04
N GLU A 398 46.05 -117.27 9.33
CA GLU A 398 47.39 -117.33 8.73
C GLU A 398 47.64 -117.91 7.32
N VAL A 399 47.99 -116.95 6.45
CA VAL A 399 49.16 -116.84 5.53
C VAL A 399 49.34 -117.83 4.36
N GLY A 400 49.36 -117.26 3.15
CA GLY A 400 50.03 -117.76 1.92
C GLY A 400 49.08 -118.36 0.87
N ALA A 401 48.61 -117.62 -0.16
CA ALA A 401 49.27 -117.39 -1.48
C ALA A 401 49.45 -118.69 -2.32
N ARG A 402 49.15 -118.82 -3.64
CA ARG A 402 48.54 -118.06 -4.78
C ARG A 402 48.64 -119.03 -6.02
N PRO A 403 48.03 -118.84 -7.22
CA PRO A 403 48.29 -117.71 -8.16
C PRO A 403 47.03 -117.27 -9.00
N THR A 404 46.78 -116.04 -9.45
CA THR A 404 47.44 -115.05 -10.36
C THR A 404 47.76 -115.50 -11.80
N VAL A 405 47.08 -114.86 -12.77
CA VAL A 405 47.56 -114.62 -14.14
C VAL A 405 47.51 -113.11 -14.40
N HIS A 406 48.65 -112.56 -14.84
CA HIS A 406 48.88 -111.18 -15.26
C HIS A 406 49.43 -111.20 -16.70
N PHE A 407 49.13 -110.16 -17.47
CA PHE A 407 50.03 -109.52 -18.44
C PHE A 407 49.61 -108.04 -18.51
N ALA A 408 50.43 -107.00 -18.59
CA ALA A 408 51.87 -106.69 -18.42
C ALA A 408 52.00 -105.17 -18.82
N PRO A 409 53.17 -104.50 -18.84
CA PRO A 409 54.21 -104.30 -17.82
C PRO A 409 54.71 -102.80 -17.72
N PRO A 410 55.72 -102.46 -16.86
CA PRO A 410 55.99 -101.09 -16.37
C PRO A 410 57.41 -100.49 -16.59
N LEU A 411 57.58 -99.23 -16.13
CA LEU A 411 58.77 -98.38 -15.79
C LEU A 411 59.43 -97.53 -16.90
N PRO A 412 60.20 -96.42 -16.61
CA PRO A 412 60.64 -95.81 -15.32
C PRO A 412 60.53 -94.25 -15.24
N ALA A 413 61.14 -93.64 -14.19
CA ALA A 413 60.96 -92.26 -13.70
C ALA A 413 61.97 -91.17 -14.19
N ARG A 414 61.61 -89.88 -13.90
CA ARG A 414 62.39 -88.59 -13.87
C ARG A 414 62.67 -87.85 -15.22
N PRO A 415 63.00 -86.52 -15.24
CA PRO A 415 62.24 -85.29 -14.91
C PRO A 415 62.28 -84.19 -16.04
N VAL A 416 61.77 -82.97 -15.76
CA VAL A 416 61.99 -81.64 -16.43
C VAL A 416 61.15 -81.20 -17.67
N SER A 417 60.49 -80.03 -17.50
CA SER A 417 60.19 -78.87 -18.41
C SER A 417 59.22 -78.91 -19.63
N TYR A 418 58.20 -78.03 -19.55
CA TYR A 418 57.60 -77.08 -20.53
C TYR A 418 57.59 -77.34 -22.06
N VAL A 419 56.37 -77.24 -22.65
CA VAL A 419 55.97 -76.68 -23.99
C VAL A 419 56.44 -77.47 -25.24
N GLN A 420 55.64 -77.81 -26.27
CA GLN A 420 54.95 -77.00 -27.30
C GLN A 420 54.17 -77.94 -28.28
N GLY A 421 53.13 -77.46 -28.97
CA GLY A 421 52.36 -78.23 -29.99
C GLY A 421 53.06 -78.39 -31.37
N PRO A 422 52.34 -78.74 -32.46
CA PRO A 422 52.82 -78.54 -33.84
C PRO A 422 51.82 -77.73 -34.72
N ALA A 423 52.11 -77.06 -35.86
CA ALA A 423 53.25 -76.38 -36.52
C ALA A 423 52.68 -75.82 -37.87
N MET A 424 52.65 -74.49 -38.17
CA MET A 424 53.61 -73.60 -38.91
C MET A 424 53.60 -73.73 -40.46
N PRO A 425 53.90 -72.68 -41.31
CA PRO A 425 54.84 -71.53 -41.12
C PRO A 425 54.36 -70.15 -41.74
N PRO A 426 55.20 -69.10 -42.02
CA PRO A 426 56.43 -68.57 -41.37
C PRO A 426 56.41 -67.04 -41.04
N ARG A 427 57.49 -66.62 -40.36
CA ARG A 427 58.00 -65.29 -39.89
C ARG A 427 58.40 -64.32 -41.04
N PRO A 428 58.64 -63.00 -40.79
CA PRO A 428 59.95 -62.50 -40.33
C PRO A 428 59.92 -61.32 -39.32
N GLN A 429 61.13 -60.90 -38.90
CA GLN A 429 61.53 -60.03 -37.77
C GLN A 429 62.02 -58.64 -38.26
N GLY A 430 61.93 -57.58 -37.45
CA GLY A 430 62.87 -56.44 -37.55
C GLY A 430 62.38 -55.02 -37.15
N TYR A 431 62.98 -54.48 -36.07
CA TYR A 431 63.51 -53.11 -35.84
C TYR A 431 62.73 -51.80 -36.17
N GLY A 432 62.79 -50.84 -35.22
CA GLY A 432 63.14 -49.42 -35.50
C GLY A 432 62.04 -48.34 -35.44
N SER A 433 62.30 -47.24 -34.72
CA SER A 433 61.72 -45.89 -34.96
C SER A 433 62.20 -45.33 -36.33
N PRO A 434 61.91 -44.09 -36.81
CA PRO A 434 60.97 -43.01 -36.44
C PRO A 434 60.22 -42.38 -37.66
N ALA A 435 59.49 -41.27 -37.43
CA ALA A 435 59.34 -40.08 -38.31
C ALA A 435 58.57 -40.09 -39.67
N THR A 436 57.85 -38.98 -39.85
CA THR A 436 57.62 -38.16 -41.07
C THR A 436 56.68 -38.62 -42.20
N SER A 437 55.78 -37.68 -42.54
CA SER A 437 55.39 -37.22 -43.88
C SER A 437 54.86 -38.28 -44.87
N SER A 438 53.71 -38.14 -45.51
CA SER A 438 53.33 -37.06 -46.41
C SER A 438 52.06 -37.51 -47.18
N GLN A 439 51.32 -36.53 -47.69
CA GLN A 439 50.71 -36.44 -49.03
C GLN A 439 50.25 -37.74 -49.74
N GLN A 440 49.09 -37.80 -50.41
CA GLN A 440 48.59 -36.81 -51.37
C GLN A 440 47.26 -37.34 -51.98
N ASN A 441 46.38 -36.40 -52.36
CA ASN A 441 45.56 -36.40 -53.59
C ASN A 441 44.50 -37.50 -53.80
N ARG A 442 43.32 -37.27 -54.40
CA ARG A 442 42.68 -36.17 -55.16
C ARG A 442 41.25 -36.71 -55.44
N GLN A 443 40.13 -35.98 -55.40
CA GLN A 443 39.56 -35.11 -56.45
C GLN A 443 38.12 -34.76 -55.98
N ASN A 444 37.75 -33.47 -55.82
CA ASN A 444 36.98 -32.60 -56.76
C ASN A 444 35.43 -32.76 -56.65
N LEU A 445 34.54 -31.74 -56.65
CA LEU A 445 34.65 -30.28 -56.78
C LEU A 445 33.25 -29.58 -56.63
N TYR A 446 33.27 -28.29 -56.23
CA TYR A 446 32.26 -27.19 -56.32
C TYR A 446 30.98 -27.23 -55.44
N ASN A 447 30.51 -26.15 -54.78
CA ASN A 447 30.69 -24.70 -55.02
C ASN A 447 30.46 -23.81 -53.75
N GLN A 448 31.23 -22.71 -53.71
CA GLN A 448 31.28 -21.41 -52.97
C GLN A 448 30.03 -20.90 -52.19
N ALA A 449 30.06 -19.98 -51.20
CA ALA A 449 31.04 -19.20 -50.38
C ALA A 449 30.21 -18.48 -49.26
N GLN A 450 30.53 -18.36 -47.95
CA GLN A 450 31.60 -17.65 -47.18
C GLN A 450 31.67 -16.11 -47.35
N PRO A 451 32.06 -15.31 -46.32
CA PRO A 451 32.81 -15.71 -45.10
C PRO A 451 32.40 -15.12 -43.71
N LEU A 452 32.89 -15.85 -42.70
CA LEU A 452 33.28 -15.55 -41.30
C LEU A 452 34.25 -14.31 -41.13
N PRO A 453 34.83 -13.95 -39.94
CA PRO A 453 35.06 -14.76 -38.73
C PRO A 453 34.91 -14.14 -37.32
N GLN A 454 34.87 -15.07 -36.37
CA GLN A 454 35.11 -14.97 -34.92
C GLN A 454 36.54 -14.52 -34.58
N HIS A 455 36.77 -13.96 -33.37
CA HIS A 455 37.43 -14.69 -32.26
C HIS A 455 37.92 -13.81 -31.07
N PHE A 456 37.92 -14.49 -29.90
CA PHE A 456 38.82 -14.43 -28.72
C PHE A 456 38.54 -13.51 -27.51
N SER A 457 38.81 -14.12 -26.35
CA SER A 457 38.42 -13.77 -24.99
C SER A 457 39.60 -13.31 -24.11
N ALA A 458 39.28 -12.49 -23.09
CA ALA A 458 39.99 -12.27 -21.78
C ALA A 458 41.41 -11.63 -21.84
N PRO A 459 41.99 -10.99 -20.77
CA PRO A 459 41.85 -11.32 -19.34
C PRO A 459 41.96 -10.16 -18.29
N HIS A 460 41.96 -10.55 -17.00
CA HIS A 460 42.08 -9.76 -15.76
C HIS A 460 43.35 -8.91 -15.58
N SER A 461 43.28 -7.83 -14.77
CA SER A 461 44.39 -7.39 -13.89
C SER A 461 43.91 -6.50 -12.72
N ARG A 462 44.45 -6.72 -11.50
CA ARG A 462 44.43 -5.79 -10.33
C ARG A 462 45.40 -4.61 -10.58
N PRO A 463 45.30 -3.47 -9.85
CA PRO A 463 46.23 -3.23 -8.72
C PRO A 463 45.69 -2.41 -7.51
N THR A 464 46.62 -2.24 -6.57
CA THR A 464 46.72 -1.81 -5.16
C THR A 464 46.60 -0.30 -4.82
N PRO A 465 46.66 0.11 -3.52
CA PRO A 465 46.19 1.41 -3.00
C PRO A 465 47.31 2.48 -2.80
N VAL A 466 46.95 3.77 -2.76
CA VAL A 466 47.84 4.89 -2.37
C VAL A 466 47.11 5.92 -1.48
N GLN A 467 47.88 6.56 -0.61
CA GLN A 467 47.56 7.31 0.61
C GLN A 467 47.01 8.75 0.45
N ARG A 468 46.52 9.25 1.59
CA ARG A 468 46.06 10.61 1.98
C ARG A 468 47.14 11.70 1.90
N PRO A 469 46.72 12.99 1.87
CA PRO A 469 47.05 13.93 2.96
C PRO A 469 45.82 14.78 3.41
N VAL A 470 45.38 14.83 4.67
CA VAL A 470 45.70 15.69 5.84
C VAL A 470 45.71 17.23 5.68
N SER A 471 44.79 17.86 6.42
CA SER A 471 44.85 19.14 7.17
C SER A 471 44.36 20.46 6.56
N ALA A 472 43.24 20.97 7.09
CA ALA A 472 43.13 22.32 7.71
C ALA A 472 41.81 22.49 8.52
N ASN A 473 41.96 22.65 9.84
CA ASN A 473 41.02 23.30 10.79
C ASN A 473 40.99 24.82 10.48
N SER A 474 40.07 25.72 10.88
CA SER A 474 38.93 25.79 11.81
C SER A 474 38.35 27.21 11.68
N ALA A 475 37.04 27.42 11.84
CA ALA A 475 36.48 28.65 12.43
C ALA A 475 35.06 28.39 12.95
N GLN A 476 34.86 28.68 14.24
CA GLN A 476 33.60 28.58 14.98
C GLN A 476 32.68 29.77 14.63
N THR A 477 31.39 29.51 14.44
CA THR A 477 30.31 30.51 14.51
C THR A 477 29.28 30.04 15.55
N GLY A 478 28.82 31.00 16.35
CA GLY A 478 28.08 30.83 17.60
C GLY A 478 26.64 30.30 17.46
N PRO A 479 25.94 30.12 18.60
CA PRO A 479 24.64 29.47 18.61
C PRO A 479 23.58 30.47 18.16
N PHE A 480 22.99 30.25 16.99
CA PHE A 480 21.62 30.54 16.56
C PHE A 480 21.59 30.57 15.03
N SER A 481 21.62 29.37 14.45
CA SER A 481 21.22 29.11 13.07
C SER A 481 20.02 28.16 13.09
N SER A 482 19.12 28.32 12.12
CA SER A 482 17.79 27.73 11.99
C SER A 482 17.77 26.21 11.72
N GLN A 483 18.65 25.44 12.36
CA GLN A 483 18.68 23.98 12.32
C GLN A 483 18.23 23.32 13.64
N THR A 484 18.07 24.08 14.73
CA THR A 484 17.71 23.49 16.04
C THR A 484 16.23 23.10 16.16
N LEU A 485 15.33 23.60 15.31
CA LEU A 485 13.92 23.19 15.30
C LEU A 485 13.64 21.90 14.51
N ASN A 486 14.56 21.45 13.65
CA ASN A 486 14.43 20.17 12.95
C ASN A 486 15.03 18.98 13.73
N ASN A 487 15.85 19.24 14.76
CA ASN A 487 16.47 18.17 15.56
C ASN A 487 15.63 17.71 16.75
N TRP A 488 14.46 18.32 17.04
CA TRP A 488 13.54 17.79 18.06
C TRP A 488 12.59 16.72 17.50
N TRP A 489 12.38 16.68 16.17
CA TRP A 489 11.58 15.64 15.51
C TRP A 489 12.39 14.44 15.03
N SER A 490 13.67 14.37 15.40
CA SER A 490 14.53 13.21 15.17
C SER A 490 15.20 12.82 16.49
N GLY A 491 14.71 11.77 17.14
CA GLY A 491 15.36 11.24 18.34
C GLY A 491 16.83 10.88 18.09
N PRO A 492 17.74 11.09 19.05
CA PRO A 492 19.14 10.73 18.88
C PRO A 492 19.32 9.20 18.96
N ASN A 493 19.69 8.59 17.83
CA ASN A 493 20.44 7.33 17.83
C ASN A 493 21.93 7.67 17.92
N ALA A 494 22.47 7.70 19.14
CA ALA A 494 23.89 7.48 19.39
C ALA A 494 24.04 6.28 20.34
N PRO A 495 25.04 5.41 20.11
CA PRO A 495 25.12 4.10 20.75
C PRO A 495 25.45 4.21 22.24
N ALA A 496 24.77 3.42 23.07
CA ALA A 496 25.09 3.31 24.49
C ALA A 496 26.43 2.56 24.71
N PRO A 497 27.26 2.99 25.67
CA PRO A 497 28.44 2.24 26.12
C PRO A 497 28.04 1.04 27.00
N PRO A 498 28.91 0.02 27.16
CA PRO A 498 28.54 -1.23 27.82
C PRO A 498 28.53 -1.06 29.34
N LYS A 499 27.49 -1.55 30.02
CA LYS A 499 27.49 -1.69 31.48
C LYS A 499 27.05 -3.09 31.95
N SER A 500 28.06 -3.79 32.45
CA SER A 500 28.12 -4.59 33.68
C SER A 500 26.86 -5.28 34.23
N LYS A 501 27.02 -6.60 34.40
CA LYS A 501 26.30 -7.49 35.32
C LYS A 501 26.08 -6.88 36.72
N ARG A 502 24.88 -7.05 37.28
CA ARG A 502 24.72 -7.36 38.72
C ARG A 502 23.41 -8.11 38.99
N SER A 503 23.55 -9.15 39.80
CA SER A 503 22.58 -10.08 40.37
C SER A 503 21.76 -9.50 41.51
N THR A 504 20.56 -10.06 41.76
CA THR A 504 19.99 -10.53 43.07
C THR A 504 18.49 -10.83 42.87
N SER A 505 18.05 -12.11 42.84
CA SER A 505 17.62 -12.99 43.96
C SER A 505 16.19 -12.69 44.48
N GLY A 506 15.22 -13.55 44.17
CA GLY A 506 14.53 -14.41 45.17
C GLY A 506 13.12 -13.88 45.43
N THR A 507 12.04 -14.64 45.69
CA THR A 507 11.92 -16.02 46.20
C THR A 507 10.46 -16.51 46.03
N SER A 508 10.32 -17.81 45.70
CA SER A 508 9.35 -18.82 46.21
C SER A 508 7.82 -18.57 46.32
N HIS A 509 7.10 -19.40 45.54
CA HIS A 509 5.99 -20.34 45.91
C HIS A 509 5.71 -20.63 47.41
N PRO A 510 4.48 -21.06 47.81
CA PRO A 510 3.89 -22.40 47.52
C PRO A 510 2.37 -22.37 47.21
N GLN A 511 1.74 -23.26 46.41
CA GLN A 511 1.45 -24.71 46.52
C GLN A 511 0.62 -25.18 47.73
N SER A 512 -0.61 -25.67 47.48
CA SER A 512 -1.20 -26.96 47.95
C SER A 512 -2.71 -27.02 47.58
N HIS A 513 -3.15 -28.06 46.84
CA HIS A 513 -3.93 -29.24 47.27
C HIS A 513 -5.26 -28.92 47.98
N GLY A 514 -6.42 -29.53 47.71
CA GLY A 514 -6.84 -30.68 46.91
C GLY A 514 -8.21 -31.18 47.42
N SER A 515 -8.92 -32.00 46.62
CA SER A 515 -10.01 -32.93 47.00
C SER A 515 -11.35 -32.33 47.50
N SER A 516 -12.54 -32.92 47.39
CA SER A 516 -13.20 -33.97 46.59
C SER A 516 -14.60 -34.19 47.20
N SER A 517 -15.51 -34.84 46.47
CA SER A 517 -16.75 -35.52 46.94
C SER A 517 -17.97 -34.62 47.25
N ALA A 518 -19.22 -35.04 47.14
CA ALA A 518 -19.92 -36.13 46.44
C ALA A 518 -21.44 -35.97 46.75
N GLY A 519 -22.29 -36.60 45.94
CA GLY A 519 -23.68 -36.94 46.27
C GLY A 519 -24.73 -35.86 45.99
N SER A 520 -25.99 -36.14 45.68
CA SER A 520 -26.75 -37.33 45.25
C SER A 520 -28.23 -36.94 45.36
N GLY A 521 -29.12 -37.56 44.58
CA GLY A 521 -30.57 -37.56 44.81
C GLY A 521 -31.32 -36.54 43.95
N SER A 522 -32.02 -36.95 42.89
CA SER A 522 -33.28 -37.73 42.85
C SER A 522 -34.44 -36.80 42.46
N ALA A 523 -35.01 -37.13 41.31
CA ALA A 523 -36.32 -36.74 40.80
C ALA A 523 -37.45 -37.13 41.83
N PRO A 524 -38.76 -36.82 41.65
CA PRO A 524 -39.44 -36.87 40.36
C PRO A 524 -40.71 -36.00 40.13
N ASP A 525 -41.12 -36.02 38.86
CA ASP A 525 -42.47 -36.24 38.33
C ASP A 525 -43.58 -35.17 38.24
N LYS A 526 -44.35 -35.40 37.17
CA LYS A 526 -45.73 -34.98 36.83
C LYS A 526 -45.97 -33.58 36.28
N SER A 527 -46.91 -33.35 35.35
CA SER A 527 -47.59 -34.13 34.31
C SER A 527 -48.67 -33.21 33.71
N LYS A 528 -49.04 -33.41 32.42
CA LYS A 528 -50.38 -33.16 31.81
C LYS A 528 -50.76 -31.68 31.58
N THR A 529 -51.53 -31.23 30.58
CA THR A 529 -52.35 -31.77 29.45
C THR A 529 -52.84 -30.52 28.67
N ALA A 530 -52.75 -30.46 27.33
CA ALA A 530 -53.79 -30.77 26.34
C ALA A 530 -54.90 -29.71 26.16
N GLY A 531 -55.24 -29.40 24.89
CA GLY A 531 -56.49 -28.74 24.50
C GLY A 531 -56.41 -27.93 23.19
N ALA A 532 -56.83 -28.53 22.07
CA ALA A 532 -56.98 -27.97 20.72
C ALA A 532 -58.33 -27.20 20.56
N PRO A 533 -58.98 -27.02 19.38
CA PRO A 533 -58.55 -27.03 17.96
C PRO A 533 -59.18 -25.86 17.12
N THR A 534 -58.84 -25.70 15.83
CA THR A 534 -59.81 -25.52 14.70
C THR A 534 -59.14 -25.42 13.32
N VAL A 535 -59.95 -25.73 12.30
CA VAL A 535 -59.71 -26.23 10.93
C VAL A 535 -59.84 -25.10 9.87
N GLY A 536 -59.24 -25.27 8.67
CA GLY A 536 -59.75 -24.63 7.45
C GLY A 536 -58.74 -24.46 6.29
N ASP A 537 -58.84 -25.32 5.27
CA ASP A 537 -58.15 -25.27 3.97
C ASP A 537 -58.55 -24.06 3.10
N GLN A 538 -57.64 -23.54 2.26
CA GLN A 538 -57.82 -23.49 0.79
C GLN A 538 -56.63 -22.88 0.04
N GLN A 539 -56.48 -23.35 -1.20
CA GLN A 539 -55.36 -23.21 -2.12
C GLN A 539 -55.64 -22.11 -3.17
N LYS A 540 -54.67 -21.22 -3.48
CA LYS A 540 -54.68 -20.46 -4.74
C LYS A 540 -53.28 -20.08 -5.22
N ARG A 541 -53.00 -20.37 -6.49
CA ARG A 541 -51.79 -20.05 -7.27
C ARG A 541 -51.71 -18.55 -7.58
N GLN A 542 -50.51 -17.96 -7.55
CA GLN A 542 -50.09 -16.89 -8.47
C GLN A 542 -48.56 -16.73 -8.52
N ILE A 543 -48.09 -16.32 -9.70
CA ILE A 543 -46.73 -16.22 -10.25
C ILE A 543 -46.03 -14.94 -9.72
N PRO A 544 -44.69 -14.89 -9.57
CA PRO A 544 -43.99 -13.75 -8.96
C PRO A 544 -43.45 -12.73 -9.99
N GLU A 545 -43.50 -11.45 -9.62
CA GLU A 545 -42.74 -10.32 -10.19
C GLU A 545 -42.08 -9.53 -9.02
N PRO A 546 -41.03 -8.72 -9.28
CA PRO A 546 -39.84 -8.66 -8.44
C PRO A 546 -39.90 -7.59 -7.32
N ALA A 547 -39.61 -8.00 -6.09
CA ALA A 547 -39.44 -7.11 -4.95
C ALA A 547 -37.96 -6.76 -4.71
N SER A 548 -37.67 -5.47 -4.87
CA SER A 548 -36.75 -4.62 -4.08
C SER A 548 -35.57 -5.28 -3.33
N THR A 549 -34.38 -4.99 -3.83
CA THR A 549 -33.08 -5.13 -3.18
C THR A 549 -32.93 -4.16 -1.99
N LEU A 550 -33.50 -4.50 -0.84
CA LEU A 550 -33.21 -3.79 0.43
C LEU A 550 -33.14 -4.69 1.68
N SER A 551 -33.31 -6.02 1.53
CA SER A 551 -33.21 -6.98 2.66
C SER A 551 -31.95 -7.85 2.68
N ALA A 552 -31.02 -7.71 1.72
CA ALA A 552 -29.87 -8.61 1.62
C ALA A 552 -28.73 -8.30 2.62
N ALA A 553 -28.70 -7.11 3.23
CA ALA A 553 -27.61 -6.68 4.11
C ALA A 553 -27.70 -7.18 5.56
N MET A 554 -28.86 -7.68 6.03
CA MET A 554 -29.01 -8.12 7.44
C MET A 554 -28.72 -9.60 7.69
N PHE A 555 -28.53 -10.43 6.65
CA PHE A 555 -28.40 -11.89 6.82
C PHE A 555 -26.96 -12.41 6.95
N TRP A 556 -25.94 -11.61 6.64
CA TRP A 556 -24.54 -12.06 6.71
C TRP A 556 -23.90 -11.94 8.11
N GLY A 557 -24.55 -11.28 9.07
CA GLY A 557 -24.02 -11.14 10.45
C GLY A 557 -24.39 -12.26 11.44
N ARG A 558 -25.34 -13.14 11.09
CA ARG A 558 -25.89 -14.13 12.04
C ARG A 558 -25.11 -15.45 12.12
N GLY A 559 -24.37 -15.82 11.07
CA GLY A 559 -23.75 -17.15 10.95
C GLY A 559 -22.46 -17.35 11.74
N LEU A 560 -21.74 -16.28 12.09
CA LEU A 560 -20.41 -16.37 12.70
C LEU A 560 -20.43 -16.41 14.24
N LEU A 561 -21.53 -16.00 14.88
CA LEU A 561 -21.59 -15.92 16.34
C LEU A 561 -22.59 -16.89 16.99
N ALA A 562 -23.60 -17.36 16.25
CA ALA A 562 -24.54 -18.36 16.75
C ALA A 562 -23.98 -19.76 16.47
N GLY A 563 -23.42 -20.39 17.50
CA GLY A 563 -22.77 -21.70 17.41
C GLY A 563 -23.53 -22.71 16.53
N GLY A 564 -22.98 -22.97 15.34
CA GLY A 564 -23.45 -24.00 14.43
C GLY A 564 -22.85 -25.35 14.79
N TYR A 565 -23.64 -26.41 14.62
CA TYR A 565 -23.14 -27.79 14.73
C TYR A 565 -22.31 -28.13 13.50
N SER A 566 -21.10 -28.64 13.70
CA SER A 566 -20.33 -29.30 12.65
C SER A 566 -20.28 -30.79 12.94
N ARG A 567 -20.75 -31.60 11.98
CA ARG A 567 -20.68 -33.06 12.04
C ARG A 567 -19.26 -33.48 11.68
N VAL A 568 -18.52 -34.03 12.63
CA VAL A 568 -17.19 -34.61 12.35
C VAL A 568 -17.40 -35.99 11.72
N SER A 569 -16.49 -36.37 10.82
CA SER A 569 -16.59 -37.54 9.92
C SER A 569 -16.74 -38.92 10.59
N ASN A 570 -16.75 -39.00 11.93
CA ASN A 570 -16.91 -40.26 12.67
C ASN A 570 -18.15 -40.28 13.58
N GLY A 571 -19.16 -39.44 13.36
CA GLY A 571 -20.44 -39.53 14.06
C GLY A 571 -20.49 -38.91 15.47
N LEU A 572 -19.41 -38.30 15.96
CA LEU A 572 -19.47 -37.40 17.12
C LEU A 572 -19.75 -35.96 16.69
N THR A 573 -20.81 -35.38 17.22
CA THR A 573 -21.13 -33.95 17.11
C THR A 573 -20.24 -33.15 18.06
N VAL A 574 -19.38 -32.28 17.54
CA VAL A 574 -18.64 -31.32 18.37
C VAL A 574 -19.38 -29.98 18.32
N ARG A 575 -19.87 -29.54 19.48
CA ARG A 575 -20.53 -28.26 19.67
C ARG A 575 -19.46 -27.17 19.73
N HIS A 576 -19.39 -26.29 18.73
CA HIS A 576 -18.63 -25.04 18.88
C HIS A 576 -19.40 -24.16 19.87
N ASN A 577 -18.99 -24.21 21.14
CA ASN A 577 -19.48 -23.28 22.14
C ASN A 577 -18.91 -21.90 21.79
N SER A 578 -19.69 -21.10 21.06
CA SER A 578 -19.44 -19.66 21.00
C SER A 578 -19.38 -19.15 22.45
N PRO A 579 -18.35 -18.37 22.84
CA PRO A 579 -18.31 -17.74 24.15
C PRO A 579 -19.42 -16.69 24.31
N PHE A 580 -20.13 -16.38 23.21
CA PHE A 580 -21.19 -15.39 23.13
C PHE A 580 -22.57 -16.05 22.98
N THR A 581 -23.48 -15.65 23.85
CA THR A 581 -24.90 -16.01 23.81
C THR A 581 -25.63 -15.26 22.70
N ARG A 582 -26.83 -15.70 22.31
CA ARG A 582 -27.70 -14.94 21.36
C ARG A 582 -27.94 -13.49 21.82
N TRP A 583 -28.03 -13.27 23.13
CA TRP A 583 -28.14 -11.94 23.70
C TRP A 583 -26.91 -11.08 23.38
N HIS A 584 -25.70 -11.61 23.56
CA HIS A 584 -24.44 -10.93 23.19
C HIS A 584 -24.38 -10.57 21.72
N ILE A 585 -24.80 -11.49 20.84
CA ILE A 585 -24.80 -11.28 19.39
C ILE A 585 -25.73 -10.14 19.01
N ASN A 586 -26.96 -10.16 19.53
CA ASN A 586 -27.93 -9.10 19.29
C ASN A 586 -27.42 -7.76 19.84
N PHE A 587 -26.77 -7.78 21.01
CA PHE A 587 -26.17 -6.59 21.61
C PHE A 587 -25.05 -6.00 20.74
N PHE A 588 -24.11 -6.83 20.28
CA PHE A 588 -23.07 -6.39 19.36
C PHE A 588 -23.66 -5.89 18.03
N GLY A 589 -24.68 -6.56 17.49
CA GLY A 589 -25.39 -6.10 16.30
C GLY A 589 -26.02 -4.71 16.49
N ALA A 590 -26.67 -4.47 17.64
CA ALA A 590 -27.22 -3.16 17.99
C ALA A 590 -26.12 -2.09 18.12
N LEU A 591 -25.00 -2.42 18.77
CA LEU A 591 -23.86 -1.50 18.89
C LEU A 591 -23.21 -1.19 17.54
N SER A 592 -23.05 -2.18 16.66
CA SER A 592 -22.56 -1.96 15.31
C SER A 592 -23.49 -1.05 14.50
N LEU A 593 -24.80 -1.22 14.63
CA LEU A 593 -25.78 -0.33 13.99
C LEU A 593 -25.66 1.10 14.54
N LEU A 594 -25.57 1.27 15.86
CA LEU A 594 -25.38 2.59 16.48
C LEU A 594 -24.06 3.25 16.05
N PHE A 595 -22.99 2.47 15.94
CA PHE A 595 -21.69 2.97 15.47
C PHE A 595 -21.75 3.41 14.00
N LEU A 596 -22.46 2.68 13.14
CA LEU A 596 -22.68 3.10 11.76
C LEU A 596 -23.51 4.38 11.67
N ILE A 597 -24.56 4.50 12.48
CA ILE A 597 -25.35 5.75 12.59
C ILE A 597 -24.44 6.89 13.05
N ALA A 598 -23.56 6.66 14.03
CA ALA A 598 -22.61 7.65 14.49
C ALA A 598 -21.62 8.08 13.39
N ILE A 599 -21.12 7.15 12.56
CA ILE A 599 -20.27 7.50 11.40
C ILE A 599 -21.03 8.36 10.40
N VAL A 600 -22.28 7.99 10.06
CA VAL A 600 -23.11 8.77 9.14
C VAL A 600 -23.37 10.17 9.70
N TYR A 601 -23.69 10.26 10.99
CA TYR A 601 -23.85 11.53 11.69
C TYR A 601 -22.56 12.38 11.63
N CYS A 602 -21.40 11.79 11.92
CA CYS A 602 -20.12 12.50 11.83
C CYS A 602 -19.85 13.03 10.42
N HIS A 603 -20.14 12.24 9.39
CA HIS A 603 -20.01 12.66 8.00
C HIS A 603 -20.95 13.83 7.64
N GLN A 604 -22.17 13.84 8.20
CA GLN A 604 -23.16 14.88 7.91
C GLN A 604 -22.96 16.16 8.73
N THR A 605 -22.31 16.08 9.89
CA THR A 605 -22.19 17.21 10.82
C THR A 605 -20.79 17.82 10.84
N PHE A 606 -19.73 17.01 10.74
CA PHE A 606 -18.35 17.44 10.95
C PHE A 606 -17.56 17.61 9.65
N TYR A 607 -18.26 17.88 8.54
CA TYR A 607 -17.66 18.11 7.23
C TYR A 607 -17.00 19.48 7.10
N ARG A 608 -17.29 20.43 8.00
CA ARG A 608 -16.68 21.78 8.02
C ARG A 608 -15.44 21.90 8.91
N ASP A 609 -15.15 20.89 9.72
CA ASP A 609 -14.01 20.92 10.64
C ASP A 609 -12.72 20.52 9.91
N PRO A 610 -11.74 21.43 9.76
CA PRO A 610 -10.51 21.15 9.01
C PRO A 610 -9.64 20.05 9.64
N GLY A 611 -9.83 19.74 10.92
CA GLY A 611 -9.18 18.64 11.63
C GLY A 611 -9.94 17.31 11.59
N SER A 612 -11.13 17.27 10.99
CA SER A 612 -11.96 16.09 10.86
C SER A 612 -11.53 15.21 9.68
N PHE A 613 -11.60 13.89 9.86
CA PHE A 613 -11.48 12.93 8.77
C PHE A 613 -12.61 13.07 7.75
N PHE A 614 -13.76 13.59 8.19
CA PHE A 614 -14.95 13.79 7.38
C PHE A 614 -14.98 15.15 6.67
N PHE A 615 -13.90 15.94 6.78
CA PHE A 615 -13.82 17.26 6.17
C PHE A 615 -14.06 17.21 4.65
N ASP A 616 -15.08 17.94 4.20
CA ASP A 616 -15.32 18.18 2.79
C ASP A 616 -14.75 19.56 2.46
N PRO A 617 -13.68 19.65 1.65
CA PRO A 617 -13.08 20.93 1.31
C PRO A 617 -14.01 21.83 0.49
N ILE A 618 -14.89 21.27 -0.34
CA ILE A 618 -15.78 22.07 -1.18
C ILE A 618 -16.83 22.75 -0.30
N GLU A 619 -17.47 21.98 0.58
CA GLU A 619 -18.50 22.51 1.46
C GLU A 619 -17.89 23.29 2.64
N GLY A 620 -16.76 22.85 3.20
CA GLY A 620 -16.09 23.51 4.33
C GLY A 620 -15.65 24.95 4.01
N TYR A 621 -15.01 25.16 2.86
CA TYR A 621 -14.59 26.50 2.42
C TYR A 621 -15.68 27.28 1.69
N ARG A 622 -16.90 26.73 1.59
CA ARG A 622 -18.00 27.43 0.94
C ARG A 622 -18.34 28.72 1.72
N PRO A 623 -18.35 29.89 1.05
CA PRO A 623 -18.70 31.15 1.69
C PRO A 623 -20.22 31.26 1.77
N TYR A 624 -20.75 31.34 2.98
CA TYR A 624 -22.17 31.53 3.25
C TYR A 624 -22.40 32.97 3.72
N TYR A 625 -22.01 33.26 4.97
CA TYR A 625 -22.13 34.60 5.52
C TYR A 625 -21.25 35.60 4.78
N SER A 626 -20.04 35.21 4.36
CA SER A 626 -19.15 36.12 3.62
C SER A 626 -19.76 36.62 2.31
N VAL A 627 -20.50 35.79 1.56
CA VAL A 627 -21.16 36.23 0.31
C VAL A 627 -22.26 37.24 0.61
N VAL A 628 -23.09 36.97 1.62
CA VAL A 628 -24.16 37.89 2.06
C VAL A 628 -23.54 39.22 2.47
N ARG A 629 -22.49 39.17 3.29
CA ARG A 629 -21.79 40.34 3.81
C ARG A 629 -21.09 41.14 2.70
N GLN A 630 -20.53 40.49 1.69
CA GLN A 630 -19.97 41.17 0.52
C GLN A 630 -21.04 41.91 -0.30
N SER A 631 -22.19 41.27 -0.55
CA SER A 631 -23.31 41.91 -1.27
C SER A 631 -23.79 43.16 -0.54
N GLN A 632 -23.96 43.02 0.77
CA GLN A 632 -24.33 44.05 1.73
C GLN A 632 -23.40 45.28 1.70
N VAL A 633 -22.09 45.06 1.63
CA VAL A 633 -21.10 46.13 1.57
C VAL A 633 -21.02 46.74 0.17
N ASN A 634 -21.13 45.94 -0.89
CA ASN A 634 -21.12 46.44 -2.26
C ASN A 634 -22.30 47.40 -2.52
N GLU A 635 -23.50 47.09 -2.01
CA GLU A 635 -24.65 48.00 -2.09
C GLU A 635 -24.36 49.35 -1.43
N PHE A 636 -23.74 49.34 -0.25
CA PHE A 636 -23.32 50.55 0.46
C PHE A 636 -22.25 51.34 -0.29
N LEU A 637 -21.24 50.66 -0.85
CA LEU A 637 -20.19 51.33 -1.63
C LEU A 637 -20.75 51.98 -2.91
N ILE A 638 -21.77 51.37 -3.54
CA ILE A 638 -22.47 51.96 -4.69
C ILE A 638 -23.21 53.25 -4.28
N SER A 639 -23.87 53.26 -3.11
CA SER A 639 -24.52 54.48 -2.60
C SER A 639 -23.52 55.60 -2.31
N GLU A 640 -22.37 55.27 -1.70
CA GLU A 640 -21.30 56.25 -1.41
C GLU A 640 -20.61 56.74 -2.70
N ALA A 641 -20.48 55.89 -3.72
CA ALA A 641 -19.96 56.32 -5.02
C ALA A 641 -20.90 57.30 -5.73
N THR A 642 -22.21 57.16 -5.52
CA THR A 642 -23.24 58.02 -6.14
C THR A 642 -23.44 59.32 -5.36
N SER A 643 -23.35 59.26 -4.03
CA SER A 643 -23.51 60.41 -3.14
C SER A 643 -22.45 60.35 -2.03
N PRO A 644 -21.21 60.78 -2.31
CA PRO A 644 -20.11 60.70 -1.35
C PRO A 644 -20.41 61.47 -0.07
N SER A 645 -20.17 60.83 1.07
CA SER A 645 -20.14 61.52 2.36
C SER A 645 -19.07 62.63 2.37
N PRO A 646 -19.31 63.74 3.09
CA PRO A 646 -18.32 64.81 3.21
C PRO A 646 -17.03 64.29 3.87
N PRO A 647 -15.84 64.81 3.49
CA PRO A 647 -14.59 64.40 4.10
C PRO A 647 -14.61 64.62 5.62
N ARG A 648 -14.23 63.61 6.39
CA ARG A 648 -14.27 63.68 7.87
C ARG A 648 -13.11 64.46 8.50
N ASN A 649 -12.03 64.75 7.76
CA ASN A 649 -10.85 65.59 8.07
C ASN A 649 -10.78 66.17 9.50
N THR A 650 -10.69 65.30 10.50
CA THR A 650 -10.55 65.72 11.90
C THR A 650 -9.60 64.76 12.60
N LEU A 651 -8.35 65.21 12.79
CA LEU A 651 -7.55 64.71 13.91
C LEU A 651 -8.16 65.36 15.17
N GLY A 652 -9.25 64.79 15.67
CA GLY A 652 -9.91 65.24 16.90
C GLY A 652 -9.00 65.02 18.10
N THR A 653 -8.04 65.92 18.31
CA THR A 653 -7.04 65.82 19.40
C THR A 653 -7.51 66.46 20.70
N ASP A 654 -8.66 67.13 20.68
CA ASP A 654 -9.28 67.71 21.88
C ASP A 654 -9.90 66.60 22.75
N ALA A 655 -9.73 66.70 24.08
CA ALA A 655 -10.18 65.71 25.07
C ALA A 655 -11.64 65.18 24.95
N PRO A 656 -12.66 65.97 24.51
CA PRO A 656 -14.01 65.45 24.31
C PRO A 656 -14.22 64.66 22.99
N ASN A 657 -13.26 64.66 22.07
CA ASN A 657 -13.37 64.05 20.73
C ASN A 657 -12.35 62.93 20.47
N LYS A 658 -11.73 62.38 21.52
CA LYS A 658 -10.73 61.32 21.39
C LYS A 658 -11.40 60.01 20.93
N PRO A 659 -10.94 59.37 19.84
CA PRO A 659 -11.51 58.09 19.41
C PRO A 659 -11.25 57.01 20.46
N THR A 660 -12.18 56.08 20.62
CA THR A 660 -11.98 54.89 21.48
C THR A 660 -11.03 53.91 20.79
N LEU A 661 -11.15 53.77 19.47
CA LEU A 661 -10.39 52.82 18.66
C LEU A 661 -9.78 53.52 17.43
N CYS A 662 -8.47 53.38 17.23
CA CYS A 662 -7.82 53.75 15.98
C CYS A 662 -7.53 52.49 15.16
N ILE A 663 -8.00 52.46 13.92
CA ILE A 663 -7.74 51.38 12.95
C ILE A 663 -6.62 51.83 12.02
N GLY A 664 -5.51 51.10 12.02
CA GLY A 664 -4.43 51.23 11.06
C GLY A 664 -4.46 50.09 10.03
N MET A 665 -4.53 50.44 8.75
CA MET A 665 -4.54 49.49 7.64
C MET A 665 -3.51 49.91 6.58
N SER A 666 -2.69 48.97 6.10
CA SER A 666 -1.77 49.20 4.98
C SER A 666 -2.34 48.54 3.72
N SER A 667 -2.38 49.28 2.61
CA SER A 667 -2.90 48.80 1.33
C SER A 667 -1.88 49.03 0.22
N VAL A 668 -1.64 47.99 -0.58
CA VAL A 668 -0.79 48.05 -1.78
C VAL A 668 -1.59 47.59 -2.99
N LYS A 669 -1.15 48.03 -4.17
CA LYS A 669 -1.84 47.74 -5.43
C LYS A 669 -1.72 46.24 -5.72
N ARG A 670 -2.86 45.56 -5.85
CA ARG A 670 -2.91 44.17 -6.33
C ARG A 670 -3.15 44.14 -7.86
N PRO A 671 -2.65 43.15 -8.63
CA PRO A 671 -2.90 43.08 -10.08
C PRO A 671 -4.33 42.70 -10.47
N GLU A 672 -5.04 41.97 -9.62
CA GLU A 672 -6.38 41.45 -9.90
C GLU A 672 -7.43 42.21 -9.08
N ASP A 673 -7.63 41.83 -7.81
CA ASP A 673 -8.68 42.36 -6.95
C ASP A 673 -8.12 43.38 -5.94
N GLN A 674 -8.71 44.58 -5.85
CA GLN A 674 -8.47 45.48 -4.73
C GLN A 674 -9.47 45.18 -3.60
N TYR A 675 -8.98 44.72 -2.45
CA TYR A 675 -9.85 44.34 -1.33
C TYR A 675 -10.14 45.49 -0.35
N VAL A 676 -9.28 46.51 -0.29
CA VAL A 676 -9.37 47.61 0.68
C VAL A 676 -10.73 48.30 0.72
N GLN A 677 -11.39 48.47 -0.43
CA GLN A 677 -12.71 49.07 -0.50
C GLN A 677 -13.77 48.26 0.25
N LEU A 678 -13.71 46.94 0.11
CA LEU A 678 -14.61 46.00 0.75
C LEU A 678 -14.29 45.89 2.25
N ALA A 679 -13.01 45.86 2.61
CA ALA A 679 -12.57 45.86 4.00
C ALA A 679 -13.05 47.13 4.73
N VAL A 680 -12.72 48.32 4.21
CA VAL A 680 -13.16 49.61 4.77
C VAL A 680 -14.68 49.71 4.82
N GLY A 681 -15.36 49.37 3.72
CA GLY A 681 -16.83 49.38 3.67
C GLY A 681 -17.45 48.49 4.74
N SER A 682 -16.92 47.27 4.94
CA SER A 682 -17.42 46.33 5.95
C SER A 682 -17.22 46.79 7.39
N LEU A 683 -16.17 47.59 7.64
CA LEU A 683 -15.86 48.14 8.96
C LEU A 683 -16.79 49.30 9.32
N VAL A 684 -17.26 50.09 8.35
CA VAL A 684 -17.98 51.35 8.61
C VAL A 684 -19.48 51.30 8.34
N ARG A 685 -19.95 50.40 7.47
CA ARG A 685 -21.33 50.41 6.94
C ARG A 685 -22.41 50.43 8.02
N ASP A 686 -22.31 49.53 9.00
CA ASP A 686 -23.39 49.29 9.97
C ASP A 686 -23.21 50.07 11.28
N LEU A 687 -22.14 50.84 11.40
CA LEU A 687 -21.89 51.61 12.62
C LEU A 687 -22.96 52.69 12.81
N THR A 688 -23.43 52.84 14.04
CA THR A 688 -24.25 54.02 14.38
C THR A 688 -23.41 55.30 14.26
N PRO A 689 -24.03 56.49 14.17
CA PRO A 689 -23.29 57.75 14.18
C PRO A 689 -22.35 57.88 15.39
N GLU A 690 -22.78 57.41 16.56
CA GLU A 690 -21.99 57.40 17.80
C GLU A 690 -20.81 56.44 17.69
N GLU A 691 -21.05 55.20 17.23
CA GLU A 691 -19.99 54.22 17.03
C GLU A 691 -18.96 54.73 16.01
N ARG A 692 -19.41 55.24 14.86
CA ARG A 692 -18.53 55.76 13.82
C ARG A 692 -17.73 56.98 14.27
N ASN A 693 -18.29 57.85 15.11
CA ASN A 693 -17.57 58.98 15.70
C ASN A 693 -16.54 58.54 16.76
N SER A 694 -16.71 57.36 17.34
CA SER A 694 -15.76 56.79 18.31
C SER A 694 -14.60 56.01 17.67
N ILE A 695 -14.56 55.90 16.34
CA ILE A 695 -13.53 55.18 15.58
C ILE A 695 -12.77 56.14 14.66
N HIS A 696 -11.44 56.02 14.65
CA HIS A 696 -10.56 56.68 13.68
C HIS A 696 -10.03 55.66 12.67
N VAL A 697 -10.35 55.80 11.39
CA VAL A 697 -9.92 54.89 10.32
C VAL A 697 -8.80 55.52 9.50
N ALA A 698 -7.60 54.96 9.64
CA ALA A 698 -6.39 55.35 8.91
C ALA A 698 -5.97 54.25 7.92
N VAL A 699 -5.86 54.59 6.64
CA VAL A 699 -5.38 53.68 5.59
C VAL A 699 -4.12 54.28 4.97
N LEU A 700 -2.99 53.59 5.11
CA LEU A 700 -1.76 53.90 4.42
C LEU A 700 -1.78 53.28 3.02
N PHE A 701 -1.80 54.14 2.00
CA PHE A 701 -1.54 53.73 0.63
C PHE A 701 -0.05 53.58 0.43
N ALA A 702 0.44 52.38 0.72
CA ALA A 702 1.83 52.09 1.00
C ALA A 702 2.69 51.96 -0.26
N HIS A 703 2.61 52.95 -1.15
CA HIS A 703 3.53 53.13 -2.28
C HIS A 703 4.30 54.42 -2.11
N THR A 704 5.57 54.42 -2.51
CA THR A 704 6.39 55.65 -2.52
C THR A 704 5.81 56.74 -3.42
N ASN A 705 5.05 56.35 -4.45
CA ASN A 705 4.11 57.21 -5.16
C ASN A 705 2.67 56.76 -4.86
N PRO A 706 1.90 57.50 -4.05
CA PRO A 706 0.58 57.04 -3.62
C PRO A 706 -0.43 56.92 -4.78
N SER A 707 -0.24 57.68 -5.88
CA SER A 707 -1.09 57.60 -7.08
C SER A 707 -0.96 56.27 -7.83
N ASP A 708 0.04 55.45 -7.51
CA ASP A 708 0.15 54.10 -8.08
C ASP A 708 -0.97 53.19 -7.57
N HIS A 709 -1.55 53.50 -6.40
CA HIS A 709 -2.73 52.81 -5.91
C HIS A 709 -4.00 53.34 -6.60
N PRO A 710 -4.80 52.47 -7.25
CA PRO A 710 -5.96 52.91 -8.04
C PRO A 710 -7.04 53.62 -7.21
N LEU A 711 -7.08 53.35 -5.91
CA LEU A 711 -8.09 53.90 -4.99
C LEU A 711 -7.60 55.11 -4.17
N PHE A 712 -6.34 55.54 -4.28
CA PHE A 712 -5.82 56.65 -3.46
C PHE A 712 -6.61 57.95 -3.67
N ASN A 713 -6.95 58.26 -4.92
CA ASN A 713 -7.70 59.47 -5.30
C ASN A 713 -9.20 59.22 -5.47
N ALA A 714 -9.74 58.11 -4.96
CA ALA A 714 -11.16 57.80 -5.10
C ALA A 714 -12.02 58.74 -4.24
N PRO A 715 -12.98 59.51 -4.82
CA PRO A 715 -13.74 60.50 -4.06
C PRO A 715 -14.56 59.91 -2.91
N TRP A 716 -15.20 58.75 -3.12
CA TRP A 716 -16.03 58.07 -2.11
C TRP A 716 -15.21 57.63 -0.89
N LEU A 717 -13.92 57.37 -1.06
CA LEU A 717 -13.05 56.91 0.02
C LEU A 717 -12.79 58.01 1.06
N SER A 718 -12.73 59.27 0.61
CA SER A 718 -12.49 60.43 1.49
C SER A 718 -13.63 60.66 2.51
N GLY A 719 -14.84 60.19 2.22
CA GLY A 719 -15.98 60.25 3.14
C GLY A 719 -16.00 59.10 4.16
N LEU A 720 -15.34 57.98 3.85
CA LEU A 720 -15.29 56.80 4.73
C LEU A 720 -14.08 56.81 5.67
N LEU A 721 -12.95 57.32 5.21
CA LEU A 721 -11.71 57.38 5.96
C LEU A 721 -11.55 58.70 6.72
N ASP A 722 -10.97 58.61 7.91
CA ASP A 722 -10.55 59.79 8.67
C ASP A 722 -9.15 60.24 8.24
N ALA A 723 -8.30 59.29 7.80
CA ALA A 723 -6.94 59.56 7.34
C ALA A 723 -6.54 58.66 6.15
N PRO A 724 -6.71 59.11 4.89
CA PRO A 724 -6.07 58.51 3.73
C PRO A 724 -4.58 58.91 3.69
N LEU A 725 -3.71 58.06 4.25
CA LEU A 725 -2.30 58.37 4.48
C LEU A 725 -1.42 58.04 3.25
N SER A 726 -0.38 58.85 3.12
CA SER A 726 0.82 58.57 2.31
C SER A 726 2.06 58.86 3.18
N TYR A 727 3.25 58.45 2.74
CA TYR A 727 4.46 58.67 3.53
C TYR A 727 4.80 60.16 3.62
N ASN A 728 4.85 60.67 4.85
CA ASN A 728 5.37 62.00 5.18
C ASN A 728 6.67 61.84 5.97
N ILE A 729 7.76 61.58 5.26
CA ILE A 729 9.07 61.19 5.81
C ILE A 729 10.21 61.95 5.14
N SER A 730 11.44 61.83 5.67
CA SER A 730 12.61 62.51 5.09
C SER A 730 12.94 62.00 3.68
N GLU A 731 13.61 62.82 2.86
CA GLU A 731 14.03 62.43 1.51
C GLU A 731 14.92 61.17 1.52
N SER A 732 15.77 61.01 2.54
CA SER A 732 16.61 59.82 2.71
C SER A 732 15.83 58.55 2.98
N GLU A 733 14.80 58.62 3.83
CA GLU A 733 13.94 57.46 4.12
C GLU A 733 13.06 57.12 2.92
N LEU A 734 12.54 58.14 2.22
CA LEU A 734 11.79 57.94 0.99
C LEU A 734 12.65 57.28 -0.10
N ALA A 735 13.92 57.66 -0.21
CA ALA A 735 14.88 57.01 -1.11
C ALA A 735 15.11 55.54 -0.72
N HIS A 736 15.22 55.23 0.58
CA HIS A 736 15.31 53.86 1.08
C HIS A 736 14.07 53.03 0.72
N LEU A 737 12.87 53.55 0.99
CA LEU A 737 11.61 52.87 0.64
C LEU A 737 11.49 52.61 -0.88
N LYS A 738 11.93 53.55 -1.72
CA LYS A 738 11.97 53.36 -3.18
C LYS A 738 12.89 52.21 -3.58
N GLU A 739 14.05 52.07 -2.93
CA GLU A 739 14.93 50.94 -3.17
C GLU A 739 14.30 49.63 -2.67
N LEU A 740 13.65 49.62 -1.50
CA LEU A 740 12.97 48.42 -1.00
C LEU A 740 11.84 47.94 -1.93
N GLU A 741 11.05 48.86 -2.50
CA GLU A 741 10.02 48.55 -3.49
C GLU A 741 10.62 47.97 -4.77
N LYS A 742 11.70 48.60 -5.27
CA LYS A 742 12.43 48.17 -6.46
C LYS A 742 13.10 46.81 -6.30
N GLU A 743 13.75 46.57 -5.17
CA GLU A 743 14.39 45.30 -4.80
C GLU A 743 13.40 44.23 -4.33
N ARG A 744 12.10 44.57 -4.20
CA ARG A 744 11.03 43.68 -3.70
C ARG A 744 11.29 43.13 -2.30
N LYS A 745 11.91 43.93 -1.43
CA LYS A 745 12.16 43.60 -0.03
C LYS A 745 10.92 43.84 0.84
N PHE A 746 9.85 43.11 0.55
CA PHE A 746 8.53 43.32 1.16
C PHE A 746 8.53 43.22 2.69
N ASN A 747 9.30 42.30 3.28
CA ASN A 747 9.28 42.12 4.74
C ASN A 747 9.81 43.36 5.48
N GLU A 748 10.88 43.98 4.98
CA GLU A 748 11.47 45.18 5.59
C GLU A 748 10.52 46.37 5.43
N LYS A 749 9.95 46.54 4.24
CA LYS A 749 8.95 47.58 3.99
C LYS A 749 7.69 47.39 4.85
N LEU A 750 7.16 46.18 4.97
CA LEU A 750 5.98 45.88 5.77
C LEU A 750 6.18 46.22 7.26
N MET A 751 7.38 46.00 7.81
CA MET A 751 7.71 46.44 9.17
C MET A 751 7.64 47.97 9.29
N PHE A 752 8.19 48.69 8.31
CA PHE A 752 8.11 50.14 8.27
C PHE A 752 6.66 50.63 8.19
N ASP A 753 5.86 50.08 7.29
CA ASP A 753 4.44 50.40 7.11
C ASP A 753 3.65 50.20 8.43
N PHE A 754 3.96 49.11 9.14
CA PHE A 754 3.35 48.78 10.43
C PHE A 754 3.70 49.82 11.51
N LEU A 755 4.99 50.17 11.65
CA LEU A 755 5.44 51.17 12.62
C LEU A 755 4.90 52.57 12.30
N TYR A 756 4.84 52.94 11.03
CA TYR A 756 4.27 54.21 10.58
C TYR A 756 2.79 54.35 10.98
N LEU A 757 2.00 53.29 10.77
CA LEU A 757 0.59 53.25 11.17
C LEU A 757 0.39 53.26 12.69
N ILE A 758 1.24 52.55 13.45
CA ILE A 758 1.22 52.61 14.90
C ILE A 758 1.50 54.02 15.39
N ASP A 759 2.52 54.70 14.83
CA ASP A 759 2.84 56.06 15.24
C ASP A 759 1.68 57.03 14.98
N HIS A 760 1.07 56.95 13.79
CA HIS A 760 -0.14 57.71 13.48
C HIS A 760 -1.27 57.43 14.48
N CYS A 761 -1.58 56.16 14.74
CA CYS A 761 -2.65 55.81 15.68
C CYS A 761 -2.36 56.25 17.12
N ARG A 762 -1.09 56.22 17.56
CA ARG A 762 -0.70 56.73 18.89
C ARG A 762 -0.95 58.23 19.03
N GLN A 763 -0.76 59.00 17.97
CA GLN A 763 -1.00 60.45 17.97
C GLN A 763 -2.48 60.81 18.12
N THR A 764 -3.41 59.95 17.69
CA THR A 764 -4.86 60.11 17.96
C THR A 764 -5.19 59.98 19.46
N GLY A 765 -4.32 59.29 20.20
CA GLY A 765 -4.48 58.92 21.59
C GLY A 765 -5.65 57.98 21.86
N ALA A 766 -6.10 57.21 20.86
CA ALA A 766 -7.08 56.16 21.08
C ALA A 766 -6.65 55.18 22.18
N GLN A 767 -7.60 54.72 22.98
CA GLN A 767 -7.35 53.71 24.02
C GLN A 767 -6.89 52.38 23.40
N TRP A 768 -7.44 52.06 22.24
CA TRP A 768 -7.17 50.83 21.52
C TRP A 768 -6.64 51.12 20.11
N ILE A 769 -5.67 50.33 19.68
CA ILE A 769 -5.13 50.38 18.31
C ILE A 769 -5.39 49.05 17.63
N ALA A 770 -6.20 49.03 16.60
CA ALA A 770 -6.45 47.87 15.75
C ALA A 770 -5.58 47.93 14.49
N MET A 771 -4.72 46.95 14.31
CA MET A 771 -3.99 46.73 13.06
C MET A 771 -4.77 45.70 12.24
N ILE A 772 -5.29 46.12 11.09
CA ILE A 772 -6.18 45.31 10.24
C ILE A 772 -5.63 45.24 8.81
N GLU A 773 -5.61 44.05 8.22
CA GLU A 773 -5.17 43.84 6.82
C GLU A 773 -6.20 44.36 5.80
N ASP A 774 -5.77 44.66 4.58
CA ASP A 774 -6.62 45.21 3.51
C ASP A 774 -7.54 44.17 2.85
N ASP A 775 -7.33 42.87 3.09
CA ASP A 775 -8.04 41.75 2.48
C ASP A 775 -8.93 40.97 3.45
N VAL A 776 -9.62 41.72 4.29
CA VAL A 776 -10.54 41.20 5.30
C VAL A 776 -11.99 41.63 5.08
N LEU A 777 -12.91 40.95 5.77
CA LEU A 777 -14.33 41.27 5.80
C LEU A 777 -14.84 41.23 7.24
N ALA A 778 -15.26 42.37 7.78
CA ALA A 778 -15.82 42.46 9.12
C ALA A 778 -17.30 42.07 9.15
N GLN A 779 -17.74 41.39 10.20
CA GLN A 779 -19.16 41.09 10.41
C GLN A 779 -19.97 42.31 10.84
N ASP A 780 -21.29 42.20 10.74
CA ASP A 780 -22.21 43.15 11.38
C ASP A 780 -22.00 43.12 12.91
N GLY A 781 -22.00 44.30 13.55
CA GLY A 781 -21.74 44.40 14.99
C GLY A 781 -20.31 44.07 15.44
N TRP A 782 -19.32 44.01 14.52
CA TRP A 782 -17.93 43.69 14.89
C TRP A 782 -17.37 44.61 15.99
N TYR A 783 -17.75 45.89 15.98
CA TYR A 783 -17.19 46.91 16.87
C TYR A 783 -17.59 46.69 18.35
N HIS A 784 -18.89 46.63 18.64
CA HIS A 784 -19.36 46.40 20.01
C HIS A 784 -18.91 45.02 20.52
N ASN A 785 -18.85 44.01 19.65
CA ASN A 785 -18.32 42.69 19.99
C ASN A 785 -16.85 42.74 20.39
N THR A 786 -16.05 43.53 19.67
CA THR A 786 -14.63 43.76 19.97
C THR A 786 -14.45 44.49 21.30
N LEU A 787 -15.20 45.57 21.55
CA LEU A 787 -15.10 46.30 22.83
C LEU A 787 -15.51 45.44 24.03
N ARG A 788 -16.60 44.68 23.89
CA ARG A 788 -17.05 43.71 24.91
C ARG A 788 -15.98 42.64 25.16
N ALA A 789 -15.33 42.15 24.11
CA ALA A 789 -14.25 41.18 24.23
C ALA A 789 -13.03 41.76 24.97
N LEU A 790 -12.63 42.99 24.66
CA LEU A 790 -11.53 43.67 25.35
C LEU A 790 -11.82 43.83 26.85
N GLU A 791 -13.07 44.12 27.23
CA GLU A 791 -13.45 44.17 28.64
C GLU A 791 -13.39 42.79 29.30
N GLN A 792 -13.84 41.74 28.62
CA GLN A 792 -13.69 40.37 29.12
C GLN A 792 -12.22 39.94 29.26
N VAL A 793 -11.30 40.43 28.41
CA VAL A 793 -9.86 40.18 28.59
C VAL A 793 -9.38 40.84 29.87
N LYS A 794 -9.77 42.09 30.15
CA LYS A 794 -9.40 42.75 31.42
C LYS A 794 -9.89 41.96 32.63
N GLU A 795 -11.10 41.39 32.58
CA GLU A 795 -11.65 40.60 33.68
C GLU A 795 -10.98 39.22 33.84
N LYS A 796 -10.55 38.59 32.74
CA LYS A 796 -10.05 37.21 32.74
C LYS A 796 -8.52 37.08 32.74
N HIS A 797 -7.79 38.10 32.32
CA HIS A 797 -6.33 38.04 32.27
C HIS A 797 -5.74 37.88 33.67
N ASP A 798 -4.63 37.15 33.74
CA ASP A 798 -3.87 37.06 34.97
C ASP A 798 -3.20 38.41 35.24
N GLU A 799 -3.58 39.09 36.32
CA GLU A 799 -3.01 40.40 36.72
C GLU A 799 -1.48 40.35 36.89
N SER A 800 -0.90 39.18 37.10
CA SER A 800 0.56 38.99 37.19
C SER A 800 1.25 38.91 35.83
N LYS A 801 0.49 38.77 34.73
CA LYS A 801 1.00 38.67 33.36
C LYS A 801 0.62 39.89 32.54
N THR A 802 1.46 40.18 31.54
CA THR A 802 1.11 41.15 30.49
C THR A 802 0.45 40.41 29.33
N TRP A 803 -0.60 41.00 28.76
CA TRP A 803 -1.19 40.53 27.50
C TRP A 803 -0.89 41.51 26.36
N VAL A 804 -0.69 40.99 25.15
CA VAL A 804 -0.20 41.79 24.00
C VAL A 804 -1.33 42.35 23.16
N TYR A 805 -2.24 41.48 22.72
CA TYR A 805 -3.34 41.86 21.86
C TYR A 805 -4.54 40.91 22.02
N LEU A 806 -5.66 41.34 21.46
CA LEU A 806 -6.82 40.52 21.13
C LEU A 806 -6.86 40.26 19.61
N ARG A 807 -6.89 38.99 19.20
CA ARG A 807 -7.09 38.58 17.80
C ARG A 807 -8.57 38.64 17.45
N LEU A 808 -8.89 39.32 16.34
CA LEU A 808 -10.22 39.39 15.75
C LEU A 808 -10.46 38.30 14.70
N PHE A 809 -9.39 37.63 14.28
CA PHE A 809 -9.38 36.51 13.36
C PHE A 809 -8.37 35.44 13.81
N TYR A 810 -8.74 34.18 13.57
CA TYR A 810 -7.87 33.02 13.64
C TYR A 810 -8.41 31.95 12.70
N THR A 811 -7.58 31.00 12.28
CA THR A 811 -8.05 29.84 11.51
C THR A 811 -8.12 28.60 12.38
N GLU A 812 -9.23 27.87 12.30
CA GLU A 812 -9.39 26.62 13.07
C GLU A 812 -8.50 25.48 12.55
N LYS A 813 -7.86 25.66 11.38
CA LYS A 813 -6.91 24.71 10.79
C LYS A 813 -5.75 24.35 11.71
N PHE A 814 -5.32 25.27 12.57
CA PHE A 814 -4.22 25.04 13.53
C PHE A 814 -4.69 24.53 14.89
N LEU A 815 -6.00 24.49 15.14
CA LEU A 815 -6.59 24.00 16.39
C LEU A 815 -6.81 22.48 16.37
N GLY A 816 -5.98 21.73 15.65
CA GLY A 816 -6.08 20.28 15.51
C GLY A 816 -5.72 19.51 16.79
N TRP A 817 -5.67 18.17 16.70
CA TRP A 817 -5.18 17.31 17.80
C TRP A 817 -3.66 17.46 17.95
N ASN A 818 -3.23 18.45 18.72
CA ASN A 818 -1.84 18.82 18.89
C ASN A 818 -1.07 17.80 19.75
N THR A 819 0.18 17.52 19.39
CA THR A 819 0.97 16.47 20.03
C THR A 819 1.28 16.78 21.48
N GLU A 820 1.39 18.04 21.84
CA GLU A 820 1.68 18.55 23.18
C GLU A 820 0.63 18.10 24.22
N GLU A 821 -0.61 17.83 23.77
CA GLU A 821 -1.74 17.42 24.61
C GLU A 821 -1.92 15.89 24.68
N TRP A 822 -1.02 15.09 24.08
CA TRP A 822 -1.13 13.62 24.07
C TRP A 822 -1.29 12.98 25.46
N PRO A 823 -0.64 13.44 26.55
CA PRO A 823 -0.81 12.82 27.86
C PRO A 823 -2.23 12.99 28.40
N THR A 824 -2.81 14.17 28.18
CA THR A 824 -4.18 14.49 28.57
C THR A 824 -5.16 13.59 27.82
N HIS A 825 -4.99 13.47 26.50
CA HIS A 825 -5.83 12.60 25.66
C HIS A 825 -5.70 11.12 26.02
N LEU A 826 -4.49 10.65 26.35
CA LEU A 826 -4.29 9.28 26.80
C LEU A 826 -4.95 9.02 28.16
N ALA A 827 -4.83 9.95 29.10
CA ALA A 827 -5.46 9.84 30.42
C ALA A 827 -6.99 9.71 30.29
N TRP A 828 -7.62 10.56 29.46
CA TRP A 828 -9.05 10.46 29.15
C TRP A 828 -9.41 9.14 28.45
N SER A 829 -8.60 8.69 27.50
CA SER A 829 -8.83 7.42 26.80
C SER A 829 -8.80 6.22 27.77
N ILE A 830 -7.83 6.20 28.69
CA ILE A 830 -7.75 5.18 29.75
C ILE A 830 -8.98 5.28 30.67
N PHE A 831 -9.37 6.49 31.06
CA PHE A 831 -10.56 6.72 31.89
C PHE A 831 -11.82 6.15 31.21
N PHE A 832 -12.06 6.47 29.94
CA PHE A 832 -13.24 5.99 29.21
C PHE A 832 -13.24 4.48 28.94
N VAL A 833 -12.08 3.81 28.90
CA VAL A 833 -11.99 2.34 28.81
C VAL A 833 -12.21 1.68 30.18
N THR A 834 -11.61 2.23 31.23
CA THR A 834 -11.59 1.61 32.57
C THR A 834 -12.90 1.76 33.33
N VAL A 835 -13.59 2.90 33.21
CA VAL A 835 -14.86 3.14 33.92
C VAL A 835 -15.96 2.14 33.52
N PRO A 836 -16.25 1.90 32.22
CA PRO A 836 -17.23 0.88 31.82
C PRO A 836 -16.83 -0.52 32.25
N ALA A 837 -15.53 -0.85 32.25
CA ALA A 837 -15.03 -2.13 32.74
C ALA A 837 -15.33 -2.31 34.23
N LEU A 838 -15.00 -1.32 35.06
CA LEU A 838 -15.26 -1.33 36.49
C LEU A 838 -16.76 -1.38 36.79
N LEU A 839 -17.58 -0.59 36.09
CA LEU A 839 -19.03 -0.62 36.23
C LEU A 839 -19.60 -1.99 35.87
N ALA A 840 -19.16 -2.60 34.76
CA ALA A 840 -19.59 -3.94 34.38
C ALA A 840 -19.19 -4.99 35.43
N LEU A 841 -17.99 -4.90 36.00
CA LEU A 841 -17.54 -5.79 37.08
C LEU A 841 -18.32 -5.58 38.38
N LEU A 842 -18.61 -4.33 38.75
CA LEU A 842 -19.42 -3.98 39.93
C LEU A 842 -20.85 -4.49 39.79
N ILE A 843 -21.49 -4.26 38.64
CA ILE A 843 -22.85 -4.75 38.34
C ILE A 843 -22.87 -6.27 38.38
N ARG A 844 -21.87 -6.94 37.78
CA ARG A 844 -21.74 -8.39 37.83
C ARG A 844 -21.62 -8.92 39.26
N ASN A 845 -20.90 -8.21 40.12
CA ASN A 845 -20.71 -8.62 41.50
C ASN A 845 -21.97 -8.40 42.35
N ARG A 846 -22.67 -7.27 42.14
CA ARG A 846 -23.86 -6.85 42.91
C ARG A 846 -25.17 -7.48 42.43
N ALA A 847 -25.31 -7.81 41.15
CA ALA A 847 -26.53 -8.36 40.55
C ALA A 847 -26.30 -9.78 40.00
N PRO A 848 -26.73 -10.83 40.72
CA PRO A 848 -26.58 -12.22 40.28
C PRO A 848 -27.23 -12.52 38.92
N SER A 849 -28.33 -11.84 38.59
CA SER A 849 -29.03 -11.94 37.30
C SER A 849 -28.16 -11.48 36.13
N ALA A 850 -27.29 -10.49 36.32
CA ALA A 850 -26.42 -9.92 35.28
C ALA A 850 -25.18 -10.81 35.00
N ARG A 851 -24.80 -11.71 35.91
CA ARG A 851 -23.62 -12.58 35.76
C ARG A 851 -23.66 -13.46 34.52
N LYS A 852 -24.85 -13.87 34.09
CA LYS A 852 -25.05 -14.70 32.88
C LYS A 852 -24.71 -13.94 31.60
N ASN A 853 -24.89 -12.61 31.60
CA ASN A 853 -24.70 -11.75 30.44
C ASN A 853 -23.39 -10.94 30.50
N LEU A 854 -22.82 -10.66 31.68
CA LEU A 854 -21.55 -9.94 31.82
C LEU A 854 -20.35 -10.91 31.91
N THR A 855 -20.16 -11.69 30.85
CA THR A 855 -19.04 -12.64 30.76
C THR A 855 -17.71 -11.90 30.51
N ASN A 856 -16.58 -12.48 30.94
CA ASN A 856 -15.24 -11.93 30.64
C ASN A 856 -15.02 -11.61 29.15
N PRO A 857 -15.34 -12.51 28.19
CA PRO A 857 -15.18 -12.20 26.77
C PRO A 857 -16.10 -11.07 26.30
N PHE A 858 -17.32 -10.95 26.86
CA PHE A 858 -18.22 -9.84 26.54
C PHE A 858 -17.66 -8.50 27.01
N ILE A 859 -17.24 -8.41 28.28
CA ILE A 859 -16.63 -7.20 28.84
C ILE A 859 -15.36 -6.83 28.07
N ALA A 860 -14.51 -7.82 27.74
CA ALA A 860 -13.29 -7.59 26.96
C ALA A 860 -13.59 -7.01 25.56
N VAL A 861 -14.58 -7.53 24.83
CA VAL A 861 -14.95 -6.98 23.51
C VAL A 861 -15.48 -5.54 23.63
N ILE A 862 -16.30 -5.24 24.63
CA ILE A 862 -16.79 -3.88 24.84
C ILE A 862 -15.65 -2.91 25.15
N CYS A 863 -14.79 -3.26 26.11
CA CYS A 863 -13.74 -2.36 26.60
C CYS A 863 -12.52 -2.28 25.68
N LEU A 864 -12.18 -3.34 24.95
CA LEU A 864 -10.96 -3.41 24.13
C LEU A 864 -11.21 -3.30 22.62
N ALA A 865 -12.46 -3.33 22.17
CA ALA A 865 -12.80 -3.12 20.76
C ALA A 865 -13.80 -1.97 20.56
N PHE A 866 -14.98 -2.06 21.18
CA PHE A 866 -16.04 -1.06 20.93
C PHE A 866 -15.71 0.33 21.48
N VAL A 867 -15.33 0.42 22.75
CA VAL A 867 -14.96 1.71 23.36
C VAL A 867 -13.76 2.36 22.65
N PRO A 868 -12.66 1.65 22.36
CA PRO A 868 -11.58 2.19 21.53
C PRO A 868 -12.03 2.63 20.14
N ALA A 869 -12.96 1.92 19.48
CA ALA A 869 -13.51 2.35 18.21
C ALA A 869 -14.30 3.68 18.32
N CYS A 870 -15.07 3.87 19.39
CA CYS A 870 -15.74 5.15 19.69
C CYS A 870 -14.74 6.27 19.98
N ILE A 871 -13.67 5.98 20.73
CA ILE A 871 -12.59 6.94 21.00
C ILE A 871 -11.90 7.34 19.67
N ILE A 872 -11.60 6.37 18.80
CA ILE A 872 -11.05 6.66 17.48
C ILE A 872 -12.01 7.54 16.69
N LEU A 873 -13.31 7.24 16.68
CA LEU A 873 -14.31 8.05 15.99
C LEU A 873 -14.37 9.49 16.53
N TYR A 874 -14.22 9.69 17.84
CA TYR A 874 -14.12 11.01 18.46
C TYR A 874 -12.93 11.82 17.91
N PHE A 875 -11.75 11.21 17.81
CA PHE A 875 -10.60 11.87 17.19
C PHE A 875 -10.81 12.12 15.69
N LEU A 876 -11.41 11.17 14.98
CA LEU A 876 -11.73 11.31 13.56
C LEU A 876 -12.79 12.39 13.29
N ALA A 877 -13.65 12.71 14.25
CA ALA A 877 -14.65 13.75 14.12
C ALA A 877 -14.06 15.18 14.14
N GLY A 878 -12.79 15.34 14.53
CA GLY A 878 -12.09 16.62 14.52
C GLY A 878 -12.14 17.38 15.84
N ARG A 879 -11.05 18.10 16.15
CA ARG A 879 -10.84 18.79 17.44
C ARG A 879 -11.76 20.00 17.61
N VAL A 880 -12.10 20.69 16.53
CA VAL A 880 -12.90 21.92 16.56
C VAL A 880 -14.37 21.59 16.82
N SER A 881 -14.86 20.50 16.24
CA SER A 881 -16.23 20.01 16.43
C SER A 881 -16.41 19.39 17.81
N MET A 882 -15.44 18.61 18.27
CA MET A 882 -15.54 17.87 19.54
C MET A 882 -15.23 18.73 20.77
N GLN A 883 -14.41 19.77 20.62
CA GLN A 883 -13.99 20.64 21.71
C GLN A 883 -13.90 22.11 21.22
N PRO A 884 -15.00 22.71 20.73
CA PRO A 884 -14.96 24.08 20.21
C PRO A 884 -14.44 25.06 21.27
N LEU A 885 -13.79 26.14 20.80
CA LEU A 885 -13.45 27.25 21.70
C LEU A 885 -14.72 27.84 22.30
N PRO A 886 -14.72 28.18 23.60
CA PRO A 886 -15.89 28.78 24.23
C PRO A 886 -16.18 30.15 23.61
N PRO A 887 -17.47 30.54 23.46
CA PRO A 887 -17.84 31.89 23.05
C PRO A 887 -17.30 32.97 23.99
N GLY A 888 -16.98 34.13 23.44
CA GLY A 888 -16.28 35.23 24.12
C GLY A 888 -14.78 35.19 23.87
N VAL A 889 -13.98 35.54 24.88
CA VAL A 889 -12.52 35.52 24.76
C VAL A 889 -11.90 34.22 25.27
N SER A 890 -10.96 33.70 24.48
CA SER A 890 -10.17 32.51 24.78
C SER A 890 -8.68 32.80 24.71
N LEU A 891 -7.91 32.26 25.65
CA LEU A 891 -6.45 32.34 25.62
C LEU A 891 -5.92 31.51 24.43
N MET A 892 -5.01 32.10 23.65
CA MET A 892 -4.48 31.51 22.43
C MET A 892 -2.97 31.81 22.29
N ASN A 893 -2.22 31.45 23.34
CA ASN A 893 -0.76 31.60 23.34
C ASN A 893 -0.07 30.65 22.34
N ASN A 894 -0.71 29.51 22.05
CA ASN A 894 -0.23 28.51 21.11
C ASN A 894 -1.25 28.36 19.97
N TYR A 895 -0.77 27.89 18.82
CA TYR A 895 -1.60 27.55 17.64
C TYR A 895 -2.42 28.71 17.06
N GLY A 896 -2.21 29.93 17.55
CA GLY A 896 -2.66 31.14 16.90
C GLY A 896 -1.83 31.37 15.64
N CYS A 897 -2.50 31.57 14.52
CA CYS A 897 -1.85 32.12 13.33
C CYS A 897 -2.53 33.42 12.95
N CYS A 898 -1.70 34.25 12.31
CA CYS A 898 -2.08 35.24 11.32
C CYS A 898 -2.57 36.57 11.94
N ALA A 899 -2.30 37.67 11.24
CA ALA A 899 -2.40 39.03 11.77
C ALA A 899 -3.47 39.88 11.06
N GLN A 900 -4.50 39.23 10.49
CA GLN A 900 -5.59 39.89 9.76
C GLN A 900 -6.28 41.00 10.57
N GLY A 901 -6.35 40.84 11.88
CA GLY A 901 -6.90 41.83 12.79
C GLY A 901 -6.40 41.62 14.21
N LEU A 902 -5.53 42.51 14.69
CA LEU A 902 -4.98 42.52 16.04
C LEU A 902 -5.32 43.83 16.74
N VAL A 903 -5.91 43.76 17.93
CA VAL A 903 -6.22 44.94 18.75
C VAL A 903 -5.30 44.99 19.95
N PHE A 904 -4.55 46.07 20.07
CA PHE A 904 -3.60 46.31 21.15
C PHE A 904 -4.08 47.41 22.08
N SER A 905 -3.70 47.32 23.36
CA SER A 905 -3.82 48.46 24.30
C SER A 905 -2.81 49.54 23.96
N GLN A 906 -3.20 50.80 24.12
CA GLN A 906 -2.26 51.93 24.07
C GLN A 906 -1.08 51.75 25.06
N ASP A 907 -1.28 51.07 26.19
CA ASP A 907 -0.28 50.92 27.24
C ASP A 907 0.93 50.07 26.83
N ILE A 908 0.73 49.05 25.99
CA ILE A 908 1.82 48.16 25.55
C ILE A 908 2.60 48.71 24.35
N MET A 909 2.03 49.71 23.64
CA MET A 909 2.61 50.27 22.42
C MET A 909 4.05 50.79 22.56
N PRO A 910 4.44 51.55 23.59
CA PRO A 910 5.82 52.03 23.70
C PRO A 910 6.82 50.88 23.80
N ARG A 911 6.48 49.81 24.52
CA ARG A 911 7.33 48.61 24.63
C ARG A 911 7.38 47.83 23.33
N LEU A 912 6.24 47.71 22.66
CA LEU A 912 6.15 47.03 21.36
C LEU A 912 7.01 47.74 20.30
N VAL A 913 6.86 49.05 20.15
CA VAL A 913 7.62 49.86 19.18
C VAL A 913 9.13 49.73 19.44
N ALA A 914 9.56 49.94 20.69
CA ALA A 914 10.97 49.80 21.05
C ALA A 914 11.52 48.39 20.74
N ARG A 915 10.70 47.34 20.93
CA ARG A 915 11.09 45.98 20.57
C ARG A 915 11.21 45.80 19.06
N LEU A 916 10.22 46.25 18.30
CA LEU A 916 10.19 46.13 16.84
C LEU A 916 11.32 46.90 16.16
N GLU A 917 11.70 48.07 16.68
CA GLU A 917 12.85 48.85 16.21
C GLU A 917 14.20 48.19 16.55
N SER A 918 14.25 47.39 17.62
CA SER A 918 15.48 46.71 18.05
C SER A 918 15.82 45.45 17.25
N VAL A 919 14.83 44.85 16.58
CA VAL A 919 15.00 43.58 15.87
C VAL A 919 15.34 43.83 14.40
N PRO A 920 16.09 42.91 13.74
CA PRO A 920 16.34 43.02 12.31
C PRO A 920 15.03 43.08 11.50
N PRO A 921 15.03 43.74 10.33
CA PRO A 921 13.83 43.84 9.50
C PRO A 921 13.26 42.47 9.12
N GLY A 922 11.96 42.30 9.34
CA GLY A 922 11.23 41.06 9.10
C GLY A 922 9.72 41.29 9.17
N PRO A 923 8.88 40.25 9.01
CA PRO A 923 7.44 40.38 9.18
C PRO A 923 7.07 40.82 10.60
N ALA A 924 6.27 41.89 10.73
CA ALA A 924 5.91 42.48 12.02
C ALA A 924 5.13 41.50 12.92
N ASP A 925 4.22 40.72 12.33
CA ASP A 925 3.47 39.66 13.00
C ASP A 925 4.38 38.64 13.68
N VAL A 926 5.41 38.16 12.97
CA VAL A 926 6.40 37.21 13.51
C VAL A 926 7.20 37.83 14.65
N ALA A 927 7.59 39.11 14.53
CA ALA A 927 8.33 39.80 15.57
C ALA A 927 7.50 39.99 16.84
N VAL A 928 6.22 40.38 16.70
CA VAL A 928 5.27 40.50 17.83
C VAL A 928 5.07 39.14 18.52
N GLU A 929 4.86 38.06 17.75
CA GLU A 929 4.70 36.71 18.32
C GLU A 929 5.94 36.22 19.03
N THR A 930 7.12 36.43 18.44
CA THR A 930 8.40 36.02 19.03
C THR A 930 8.61 36.74 20.36
N TRP A 931 8.35 38.05 20.39
CA TRP A 931 8.42 38.83 21.62
C TRP A 931 7.45 38.33 22.69
N ALA A 932 6.20 38.04 22.32
CA ALA A 932 5.21 37.51 23.25
C ALA A 932 5.60 36.14 23.82
N ILE A 933 6.31 35.29 23.05
CA ILE A 933 6.83 34.00 23.53
C ILE A 933 8.00 34.20 24.49
N GLU A 934 8.96 35.05 24.13
CA GLU A 934 10.16 35.32 24.94
C GLU A 934 9.82 35.86 26.33
N GLU A 935 8.79 36.70 26.41
CA GLU A 935 8.36 37.37 27.64
C GLU A 935 7.19 36.65 28.36
N ASP A 936 6.74 35.50 27.86
CA ASP A 936 5.56 34.77 28.36
C ASP A 936 4.28 35.62 28.44
N PHE A 937 4.05 36.46 27.43
CA PHE A 937 2.86 37.29 27.36
C PHE A 937 1.64 36.53 26.83
N GLU A 938 0.49 36.89 27.40
CA GLU A 938 -0.80 36.38 26.99
C GLU A 938 -1.25 36.97 25.66
N ARG A 939 -1.86 36.12 24.84
CA ARG A 939 -2.47 36.47 23.56
C ARG A 939 -3.88 35.92 23.55
N TRP A 940 -4.85 36.78 23.34
CA TRP A 940 -6.26 36.44 23.42
C TRP A 940 -6.87 36.38 22.02
N ALA A 941 -7.93 35.59 21.84
CA ALA A 941 -8.70 35.53 20.60
C ALA A 941 -10.19 35.63 20.90
N LEU A 942 -10.92 36.31 20.02
CA LEU A 942 -12.38 36.44 20.09
C LEU A 942 -13.06 35.32 19.31
N THR A 943 -13.95 34.59 19.98
CA THR A 943 -14.76 33.50 19.42
C THR A 943 -16.26 33.82 19.56
N PRO A 944 -17.07 33.76 18.49
CA PRO A 944 -16.66 33.54 17.10
C PRO A 944 -15.82 34.71 16.57
N SER A 945 -15.06 34.45 15.50
CA SER A 945 -14.25 35.46 14.80
C SER A 945 -15.16 36.60 14.31
N VAL A 946 -14.74 37.86 14.47
CA VAL A 946 -15.51 39.03 14.01
C VAL A 946 -15.07 39.52 12.63
N ILE A 947 -13.99 38.94 12.10
CA ILE A 947 -13.44 39.24 10.78
C ILE A 947 -13.18 37.92 10.04
N GLN A 948 -13.24 37.93 8.71
CA GLN A 948 -12.84 36.83 7.82
C GLN A 948 -11.79 37.30 6.82
N HIS A 949 -10.86 36.40 6.45
CA HIS A 949 -9.93 36.64 5.35
C HIS A 949 -10.58 36.32 4.00
N ILE A 950 -10.51 37.26 3.05
CA ILE A 950 -11.13 37.13 1.72
C ILE A 950 -10.10 37.23 0.58
N GLY A 951 -8.83 37.44 0.90
CA GLY A 951 -7.77 37.56 -0.09
C GLY A 951 -7.53 36.25 -0.83
N ARG A 952 -7.67 36.23 -2.16
CA ARG A 952 -7.52 35.00 -2.97
C ARG A 952 -6.07 34.57 -3.18
N LYS A 953 -5.14 35.53 -3.22
CA LYS A 953 -3.71 35.31 -3.41
C LYS A 953 -2.93 36.20 -2.46
N THR A 954 -1.83 35.67 -1.92
CA THR A 954 -0.87 36.43 -1.11
C THR A 954 -0.06 37.34 -2.03
N MET A 955 0.47 38.44 -1.51
CA MET A 955 1.39 39.28 -2.28
C MET A 955 2.60 38.51 -2.84
N LYS A 956 3.07 37.50 -2.11
CA LYS A 956 4.15 36.62 -2.57
C LYS A 956 3.75 35.81 -3.81
N GLN A 957 2.55 35.22 -3.83
CA GLN A 957 2.01 34.51 -5.00
C GLN A 957 1.75 35.45 -6.17
N VAL A 958 1.25 36.66 -5.89
CA VAL A 958 1.00 37.70 -6.90
C VAL A 958 2.28 38.10 -7.66
N PHE A 959 3.43 38.11 -6.98
CA PHE A 959 4.74 38.42 -7.58
C PHE A 959 5.54 37.19 -8.03
N GLY A 960 4.89 36.02 -8.15
CA GLY A 960 5.45 34.85 -8.82
C GLY A 960 6.19 33.84 -7.94
N GLU A 961 6.06 33.89 -6.61
CA GLU A 961 6.47 32.74 -5.80
C GLU A 961 5.50 31.56 -6.05
N PRO A 962 6.01 30.38 -6.45
CA PRO A 962 5.17 29.21 -6.69
C PRO A 962 4.52 28.72 -5.39
N ASP A 963 3.31 28.17 -5.49
CA ASP A 963 2.59 27.59 -4.36
C ASP A 963 3.45 26.55 -3.63
N LYS A 964 3.51 26.67 -2.29
CA LYS A 964 4.10 25.61 -1.48
C LYS A 964 3.15 24.41 -1.53
N PRO A 965 3.63 23.20 -1.87
CA PRO A 965 2.82 22.00 -2.10
C PRO A 965 2.12 21.43 -0.85
N SER A 966 2.14 22.14 0.28
CA SER A 966 1.59 21.71 1.56
C SER A 966 0.09 22.00 1.73
N GLU A 967 -0.52 22.78 0.84
CA GLU A 967 -1.95 23.07 0.93
C GLU A 967 -2.74 22.08 0.09
N ARG A 968 -3.34 21.12 0.79
CA ARG A 968 -4.12 20.01 0.23
C ARG A 968 -5.31 20.45 -0.63
N TYR A 969 -5.68 21.74 -0.59
CA TYR A 969 -6.83 22.32 -1.28
C TYR A 969 -6.51 23.76 -1.72
N SER A 970 -6.50 24.03 -3.03
CA SER A 970 -6.36 25.38 -3.60
C SER A 970 -7.74 26.04 -3.72
N ILE A 971 -8.26 26.55 -2.60
CA ILE A 971 -9.54 27.28 -2.56
C ILE A 971 -9.23 28.73 -2.17
N GLY A 972 -10.00 29.69 -2.70
CA GLY A 972 -9.73 31.13 -2.83
C GLY A 972 -9.51 31.97 -1.56
N ALA A 973 -8.90 31.42 -0.51
CA ALA A 973 -8.21 32.17 0.53
C ALA A 973 -6.72 31.85 0.40
N ALA A 974 -5.89 32.88 0.32
CA ALA A 974 -4.52 32.86 -0.17
C ALA A 974 -3.55 31.81 0.41
N ARG A 975 -3.91 31.15 1.52
CA ARG A 975 -3.21 30.01 2.14
C ARG A 975 -4.13 29.01 2.88
N GLY A 976 -5.39 28.92 2.48
CA GLY A 976 -6.44 28.28 3.29
C GLY A 976 -6.63 28.99 4.64
N LEU A 977 -6.35 30.29 4.70
CA LEU A 977 -6.65 31.15 5.84
C LEU A 977 -8.14 31.43 5.85
N TRP A 978 -8.86 30.64 6.63
CA TRP A 978 -10.31 30.66 6.65
C TRP A 978 -10.77 30.40 8.07
N ASN A 979 -11.73 31.18 8.53
CA ASN A 979 -12.47 30.87 9.74
C ASN A 979 -13.78 30.17 9.36
N PHE A 980 -13.92 28.90 9.68
CA PHE A 980 -15.07 28.07 9.31
C PHE A 980 -16.32 28.45 10.10
N GLY A 981 -16.15 28.85 11.37
CA GLY A 981 -17.20 29.37 12.24
C GLY A 981 -17.77 30.70 11.79
N PHE A 982 -16.96 31.57 11.15
CA PHE A 982 -17.42 32.86 10.62
C PHE A 982 -18.53 32.68 9.57
N GLU A 983 -18.46 31.62 8.78
CA GLU A 983 -19.47 31.33 7.76
C GLU A 983 -20.79 30.80 8.34
N MET A 984 -20.83 30.48 9.64
CA MET A 984 -22.03 30.01 10.32
C MET A 984 -22.85 31.14 10.94
N HIS A 985 -22.42 32.40 10.78
CA HIS A 985 -23.19 33.55 11.24
C HIS A 985 -24.49 33.71 10.45
N ASP A 986 -25.54 34.15 11.14
CA ASP A 986 -26.80 34.57 10.55
C ASP A 986 -26.86 36.10 10.53
N SER A 987 -27.03 36.69 9.34
CA SER A 987 -26.99 38.13 9.14
C SER A 987 -28.12 38.87 9.87
N GLU A 988 -29.31 38.27 9.95
CA GLU A 988 -30.45 38.92 10.61
C GLU A 988 -30.31 38.86 12.13
N VAL A 989 -29.78 37.76 12.65
CA VAL A 989 -29.49 37.63 14.09
C VAL A 989 -28.43 38.65 14.52
N LEU A 990 -27.32 38.76 13.78
CA LEU A 990 -26.27 39.72 14.10
C LEU A 990 -26.77 41.16 14.07
N LYS A 991 -27.54 41.51 13.03
CA LYS A 991 -28.15 42.83 12.92
C LYS A 991 -29.09 43.12 14.09
N PHE A 992 -29.94 42.17 14.45
CA PHE A 992 -30.85 42.30 15.59
C PHE A 992 -30.09 42.47 16.92
N GLU A 993 -29.03 41.70 17.13
CA GLU A 993 -28.16 41.83 18.31
C GLU A 993 -27.50 43.21 18.37
N HIS A 994 -26.98 43.69 17.24
CA HIS A 994 -26.38 45.01 17.16
C HIS A 994 -27.38 46.12 17.48
N MET A 995 -28.56 46.10 16.83
CA MET A 995 -29.63 47.06 17.08
C MET A 995 -30.11 47.05 18.55
N LYS A 996 -30.11 45.88 19.20
CA LYS A 996 -30.44 45.75 20.62
C LYS A 996 -29.41 46.42 21.51
N VAL A 997 -28.13 46.20 21.24
CA VAL A 997 -27.03 46.75 22.04
C VAL A 997 -26.91 48.27 21.86
N THR A 998 -27.21 48.77 20.67
CA THR A 998 -27.16 50.22 20.36
C THR A 998 -28.45 50.96 20.72
N GLY A 999 -29.47 50.27 21.25
CA GLY A 999 -30.74 50.90 21.65
C GLY A 999 -31.60 51.37 20.47
N GLN A 1000 -31.36 50.82 19.28
CA GLN A 1000 -32.17 51.08 18.07
C GLN A 1000 -33.48 50.28 18.06
N LEU A 1001 -33.58 49.23 18.89
CA LEU A 1001 -34.83 48.55 19.19
C LEU A 1001 -35.52 49.28 20.36
N GLY A 1002 -36.62 49.95 20.05
CA GLY A 1002 -37.47 50.63 21.04
C GLY A 1002 -38.23 49.69 21.96
#